data_AF-A0A662YZE7-F1
#
_entry.id   AF-A0A662YZE7-F1
#
_cell.length_a   1.000
_cell.length_b   1.000
_cell.length_c   1.000
_cell.angle_alpha   90.00
_cell.angle_beta   90.00
_cell.angle_gamma   90.00
#
_symmetry.space_group_name_H-M   'P 1'
#
loop_
_entity.id
_entity.type
_entity.pdbx_description
1 polymer ?
#
loop_
_entity_poly.entity_id
_entity_poly.type
_entity_poly.pdbx_seq_one_letter_code
_entity_poly.pdbx_strand_id
1 'polypeptide(L)'
;MPGEEEEAVAQATEISIESLEEGNVQFQDEVSAVKQVLFLDQDDDSSNSDYGSHDKPGTVLQRLVPDGNVLFPDIFQTNQLLFYERFKAYQDYMLGDCRTSEVKDFTAEYLEKVLEPSGWQAVWRTEVFEVLIEVVDVEYLVLKAAVELVTPFLCETKGCELTEESMKDLLEAKEHKVPLQELYVVYDESGEFDQTALAVEHVRFFYKHIWRSWDEEDEDDDFDYFVRCVEPRLRLYYDILEDRVPSGLVAEYRSLVSQCEEKYKEFTSLRNCISNSDSESELDNVSMVEGLKMYDDLESLKRKLKIIENPLLRYVLGYQVNSGLQSNRAKGPRPTGERMVHVVSSSMTVSQLQTLMRDKLCPDFSGEEFELQFHSDPLAAVNACYEGDVVVICPGHYSVNGSFSIPDSIELEGFGLTDEVVIEKLGKGDIFLDLTGANVKISNLKFVQHDAVEGILCVRQGKTVMENCVLQCETTGVTVRTSAELFMNICDLYGAKGAGVEIYPGSTCSLVGNGIHHCKEGILIKDFTDEFYTMPKITMMNNVIHNNEGYGVILVKPADLPRMKKTTEEDFQDESKENGGQKKEADEEEVPPAEGCVEGNNQFREPHTQEHTEGNDVITNELVATSSKKSQLQKKKMIELGLTMADDDLMSQEMFVSINGNHFKRNGKGSFGTFFY
;
A
#
# COMPACT_ATOMS: atom_id res chain seq x y z
N MET A 1 53.32 -7.52 62.36
CA MET A 1 54.77 -7.41 62.65
C MET A 1 55.52 -7.44 61.31
N PRO A 2 56.75 -6.90 61.24
CA PRO A 2 57.36 -6.44 59.97
C PRO A 2 58.31 -7.45 59.30
N GLY A 3 58.88 -7.02 58.17
CA GLY A 3 59.83 -7.70 57.27
C GLY A 3 59.38 -7.47 55.82
N GLU A 4 60.04 -6.74 54.91
CA GLU A 4 61.47 -6.70 54.50
C GLU A 4 61.88 -8.01 53.78
N GLU A 5 62.50 -8.04 52.60
CA GLU A 5 62.97 -7.04 51.60
C GLU A 5 62.97 -7.75 50.20
N GLU A 6 62.53 -7.11 49.11
CA GLU A 6 63.37 -6.44 48.07
C GLU A 6 64.40 -7.33 47.33
N GLU A 7 64.12 -7.67 46.06
CA GLU A 7 65.05 -7.59 44.89
C GLU A 7 64.37 -8.08 43.60
N ALA A 8 64.39 -7.28 42.52
CA ALA A 8 63.98 -7.70 41.17
C ALA A 8 64.60 -6.80 40.08
N VAL A 9 65.64 -7.27 39.39
CA VAL A 9 66.27 -6.55 38.26
C VAL A 9 66.56 -7.47 37.07
N ALA A 10 65.87 -7.18 35.97
CA ALA A 10 66.17 -7.45 34.56
C ALA A 10 67.11 -8.61 34.15
N GLN A 11 66.54 -9.56 33.40
CA GLN A 11 67.12 -10.03 32.14
C GLN A 11 66.01 -10.37 31.14
N ALA A 12 66.02 -9.74 29.97
CA ALA A 12 65.06 -9.99 28.89
C ALA A 12 65.67 -9.62 27.53
N THR A 13 65.85 -10.62 26.67
CA THR A 13 66.20 -10.46 25.25
C THR A 13 65.78 -11.70 24.46
N GLU A 14 65.47 -11.50 23.17
CA GLU A 14 65.41 -12.51 22.11
C GLU A 14 64.37 -13.65 22.25
N ILE A 15 63.16 -13.38 21.73
CA ILE A 15 62.30 -14.37 21.05
C ILE A 15 62.01 -13.81 19.63
N SER A 16 61.89 -14.70 18.64
CA SER A 16 62.00 -14.40 17.21
C SER A 16 60.85 -13.58 16.60
N ILE A 17 61.17 -12.90 15.48
CA ILE A 17 60.22 -12.08 14.69
C ILE A 17 59.31 -12.93 13.78
N GLU A 18 59.76 -14.11 13.35
CA GLU A 18 59.06 -14.97 12.36
C GLU A 18 57.63 -15.36 12.79
N SER A 19 57.36 -15.50 14.09
CA SER A 19 56.04 -15.87 14.60
C SER A 19 55.00 -14.73 14.63
N LEU A 20 55.36 -13.52 14.15
CA LEU A 20 54.40 -12.41 13.98
C LEU A 20 53.88 -12.31 12.54
N GLU A 21 54.62 -12.80 11.54
CA GLU A 21 54.18 -12.79 10.14
C GLU A 21 53.16 -13.90 9.86
N GLU A 22 53.39 -15.12 10.35
CA GLU A 22 52.43 -16.24 10.20
C GLU A 22 51.07 -15.94 10.86
N GLY A 23 51.07 -15.31 12.03
CA GLY A 23 49.85 -14.91 12.74
C GLY A 23 49.04 -13.82 12.03
N ASN A 24 49.71 -12.94 11.27
CA ASN A 24 49.04 -11.85 10.55
C ASN A 24 48.40 -12.34 9.24
N VAL A 25 49.08 -13.25 8.51
CA VAL A 25 48.51 -13.93 7.33
C VAL A 25 47.27 -14.74 7.73
N GLN A 26 47.33 -15.48 8.83
CA GLN A 26 46.20 -16.29 9.29
C GLN A 26 44.98 -15.44 9.71
N PHE A 27 45.20 -14.23 10.24
CA PHE A 27 44.12 -13.26 10.50
C PHE A 27 43.51 -12.69 9.21
N GLN A 28 44.34 -12.40 8.20
CA GLN A 28 43.86 -11.92 6.90
C GLN A 28 43.05 -12.99 6.16
N ASP A 29 43.49 -14.26 6.18
CA ASP A 29 42.73 -15.38 5.61
C ASP A 29 41.37 -15.58 6.31
N GLU A 30 41.30 -15.46 7.65
CA GLU A 30 40.03 -15.56 8.38
C GLU A 30 39.08 -14.38 8.09
N VAL A 31 39.59 -13.14 7.99
CA VAL A 31 38.78 -11.97 7.58
C VAL A 31 38.31 -12.10 6.13
N SER A 32 39.16 -12.56 5.21
CA SER A 32 38.77 -12.83 3.82
C SER A 32 37.73 -13.96 3.71
N ALA A 33 37.83 -15.00 4.54
CA ALA A 33 36.82 -16.06 4.61
C ALA A 33 35.47 -15.53 5.13
N VAL A 34 35.46 -14.66 6.15
CA VAL A 34 34.24 -14.00 6.62
C VAL A 34 33.63 -13.12 5.52
N LYS A 35 34.43 -12.30 4.82
CA LYS A 35 33.95 -11.50 3.67
C LYS A 35 33.34 -12.36 2.55
N GLN A 36 33.88 -13.55 2.28
CA GLN A 36 33.30 -14.48 1.30
C GLN A 36 32.02 -15.17 1.80
N VAL A 37 31.91 -15.50 3.08
CA VAL A 37 30.74 -16.18 3.66
C VAL A 37 29.52 -15.25 3.75
N LEU A 38 29.71 -13.94 3.94
CA LEU A 38 28.60 -12.99 4.03
C LEU A 38 27.82 -12.84 2.71
N PHE A 39 28.45 -13.07 1.55
CA PHE A 39 27.88 -12.76 0.23
C PHE A 39 27.84 -13.93 -0.77
N LEU A 40 27.89 -15.18 -0.28
CA LEU A 40 27.66 -16.38 -1.08
C LEU A 40 26.47 -17.18 -0.53
N ASP A 41 25.39 -17.27 -1.31
CA ASP A 41 24.20 -18.01 -0.93
C ASP A 41 24.47 -19.52 -0.80
N GLN A 42 23.88 -20.16 0.21
CA GLN A 42 23.77 -21.62 0.28
C GLN A 42 22.45 -22.04 -0.34
N ASP A 43 22.50 -22.58 -1.56
CA ASP A 43 21.33 -23.13 -2.26
C ASP A 43 20.72 -24.31 -1.48
N ASP A 44 19.46 -24.18 -1.05
CA ASP A 44 18.65 -25.29 -0.53
C ASP A 44 17.43 -25.52 -1.46
N ASP A 45 17.37 -26.70 -2.07
CA ASP A 45 16.74 -26.94 -3.38
C ASP A 45 15.20 -27.13 -3.32
N SER A 46 14.40 -26.32 -4.02
CA SER A 46 12.97 -26.64 -4.26
C SER A 46 12.27 -26.04 -5.51
N SER A 47 12.92 -26.16 -6.68
CA SER A 47 12.26 -26.52 -7.97
C SER A 47 11.16 -25.61 -8.61
N ASN A 48 11.48 -25.15 -9.83
CA ASN A 48 10.59 -24.66 -10.93
C ASN A 48 9.93 -23.27 -10.76
N SER A 49 9.99 -22.38 -11.76
CA SER A 49 9.87 -22.67 -13.21
C SER A 49 10.83 -21.90 -14.15
N ASP A 50 10.91 -22.44 -15.38
CA ASP A 50 11.87 -22.14 -16.46
C ASP A 50 11.57 -20.85 -17.25
N TYR A 51 12.59 -19.99 -17.44
CA TYR A 51 12.77 -19.18 -18.67
C TYR A 51 14.19 -18.62 -18.83
N GLY A 52 14.90 -19.03 -19.90
CA GLY A 52 15.85 -18.19 -20.63
C GLY A 52 17.25 -17.94 -20.02
N SER A 53 18.22 -18.79 -20.37
CA SER A 53 19.63 -18.59 -20.01
C SER A 53 20.33 -17.49 -20.82
N HIS A 54 20.93 -16.52 -20.14
CA HIS A 54 22.20 -15.91 -20.56
C HIS A 54 23.00 -15.43 -19.34
N ASP A 55 24.25 -15.88 -19.26
CA ASP A 55 25.40 -15.37 -18.49
C ASP A 55 25.16 -14.80 -17.06
N LYS A 56 25.63 -15.56 -16.06
CA LYS A 56 25.66 -15.13 -14.64
C LYS A 56 26.50 -13.86 -14.45
N PRO A 57 25.96 -12.78 -13.88
CA PRO A 57 26.77 -11.82 -13.13
C PRO A 57 27.00 -12.35 -11.70
N GLY A 58 28.25 -12.37 -11.26
CA GLY A 58 28.53 -12.12 -9.84
C GLY A 58 28.32 -10.63 -9.55
N THR A 59 28.26 -10.24 -8.28
CA THR A 59 27.88 -8.90 -7.81
C THR A 59 28.93 -7.80 -8.06
N VAL A 60 29.46 -7.72 -9.29
CA VAL A 60 30.40 -6.68 -9.74
C VAL A 60 29.60 -5.41 -10.01
N LEU A 61 29.88 -4.35 -9.26
CA LEU A 61 29.23 -3.06 -9.49
C LEU A 61 29.65 -2.47 -10.85
N GLN A 62 28.70 -1.92 -11.60
CA GLN A 62 29.00 -1.35 -12.92
C GLN A 62 29.74 -0.02 -12.82
N ARG A 63 30.52 0.31 -13.86
CA ARG A 63 31.33 1.54 -13.96
C ARG A 63 30.48 2.73 -14.43
N LEU A 64 30.37 3.77 -13.59
CA LEU A 64 29.73 5.04 -13.91
C LEU A 64 30.77 6.10 -14.28
N VAL A 65 30.72 6.59 -15.52
CA VAL A 65 31.54 7.71 -16.00
C VAL A 65 30.92 9.04 -15.51
N PRO A 66 31.68 9.96 -14.88
CA PRO A 66 31.18 11.29 -14.53
C PRO A 66 30.92 12.17 -15.76
N ASP A 67 29.74 12.80 -15.85
CA ASP A 67 29.43 13.83 -16.86
C ASP A 67 30.11 15.16 -16.51
N GLY A 68 31.32 15.40 -17.00
CA GLY A 68 32.10 16.61 -16.75
C GLY A 68 33.14 16.94 -17.82
N ASN A 69 33.71 18.15 -17.77
CA ASN A 69 34.84 18.56 -18.64
C ASN A 69 36.21 18.23 -18.02
N VAL A 70 36.23 17.72 -16.79
CA VAL A 70 37.44 17.33 -16.05
C VAL A 70 37.51 15.80 -15.98
N LEU A 71 38.71 15.24 -16.16
CA LEU A 71 38.97 13.80 -16.07
C LEU A 71 38.99 13.35 -14.61
N PHE A 72 37.82 13.29 -13.98
CA PHE A 72 37.65 12.53 -12.73
C PHE A 72 37.75 11.03 -12.99
N PRO A 73 38.25 10.23 -12.03
CA PRO A 73 38.12 8.78 -12.07
C PRO A 73 36.66 8.35 -12.17
N ASP A 74 36.43 7.18 -12.75
CA ASP A 74 35.11 6.55 -12.74
C ASP A 74 34.68 6.18 -11.32
N ILE A 75 33.37 6.09 -11.11
CA ILE A 75 32.73 5.83 -9.81
C ILE A 75 31.87 4.57 -9.95
N PHE A 76 31.64 3.84 -8.86
CA PHE A 76 30.69 2.72 -8.86
C PHE A 76 29.23 3.15 -9.11
N GLN A 77 28.50 2.42 -9.96
CA GLN A 77 27.10 2.66 -10.33
C GLN A 77 26.12 2.13 -9.25
N THR A 78 26.15 2.75 -8.07
CA THR A 78 25.35 2.31 -6.91
C THR A 78 23.87 2.73 -6.95
N ASN A 79 23.49 3.57 -7.92
CA ASN A 79 22.15 4.17 -8.03
C ASN A 79 21.02 3.20 -8.44
N GLN A 80 21.33 1.96 -8.83
CA GLN A 80 20.38 1.02 -9.45
C GLN A 80 20.09 -0.24 -8.61
N LEU A 81 20.54 -0.29 -7.35
CA LEU A 81 20.25 -1.40 -6.45
C LEU A 81 18.74 -1.64 -6.30
N LEU A 82 18.34 -2.91 -6.34
CA LEU A 82 16.97 -3.41 -6.26
C LEU A 82 16.45 -3.43 -4.82
N PHE A 83 15.13 -3.51 -4.67
CA PHE A 83 14.47 -3.61 -3.36
C PHE A 83 15.05 -4.75 -2.51
N TYR A 84 15.19 -5.95 -3.07
CA TYR A 84 15.64 -7.13 -2.34
C TYR A 84 17.10 -7.01 -1.88
N GLU A 85 17.98 -6.41 -2.68
CA GLU A 85 19.39 -6.19 -2.32
C GLU A 85 19.51 -5.26 -1.10
N ARG A 86 18.78 -4.14 -1.09
CA ARG A 86 18.74 -3.24 0.07
C ARG A 86 18.01 -3.85 1.27
N PHE A 87 16.95 -4.61 1.03
CA PHE A 87 16.19 -5.28 2.09
C PHE A 87 17.06 -6.30 2.82
N LYS A 88 17.75 -7.19 2.08
CA LYS A 88 18.71 -8.17 2.62
C LYS A 88 19.87 -7.46 3.33
N ALA A 89 20.45 -6.42 2.73
CA ALA A 89 21.54 -5.64 3.34
C ALA A 89 21.17 -5.02 4.69
N TYR A 90 19.97 -4.43 4.81
CA TYR A 90 19.52 -3.81 6.06
C TYR A 90 19.05 -4.85 7.09
N GLN A 91 18.33 -5.90 6.67
CA GLN A 91 17.85 -6.93 7.58
C GLN A 91 18.99 -7.81 8.12
N ASP A 92 19.76 -8.45 7.24
CA ASP A 92 20.64 -9.56 7.63
C ASP A 92 22.03 -9.09 8.13
N TYR A 93 22.42 -7.83 7.87
CA TYR A 93 23.79 -7.37 8.07
C TYR A 93 23.95 -6.01 8.78
N MET A 94 23.19 -4.97 8.37
CA MET A 94 23.40 -3.60 8.89
C MET A 94 22.62 -3.28 10.16
N LEU A 95 21.43 -3.86 10.35
CA LEU A 95 20.54 -3.54 11.48
C LEU A 95 20.07 -4.77 12.25
N GLY A 96 19.58 -5.82 11.59
CA GLY A 96 18.96 -6.96 12.29
C GLY A 96 17.79 -6.54 13.18
N ASP A 97 17.63 -7.24 14.30
CA ASP A 97 16.56 -7.03 15.28
C ASP A 97 16.82 -5.79 16.20
N CYS A 98 17.54 -4.76 15.74
CA CYS A 98 18.00 -3.66 16.59
C CYS A 98 16.88 -2.72 17.06
N ARG A 99 17.08 -2.14 18.25
CA ARG A 99 16.30 -1.00 18.77
C ARG A 99 16.62 0.29 18.01
N THR A 100 15.88 1.36 18.26
CA THR A 100 16.10 2.65 17.58
C THR A 100 17.33 3.38 18.12
N SER A 101 17.62 3.24 19.42
CA SER A 101 18.85 3.74 20.03
C SER A 101 20.11 3.05 19.51
N GLU A 102 20.03 1.74 19.24
CA GLU A 102 21.14 0.87 18.85
C GLU A 102 21.59 1.04 17.38
N VAL A 103 20.79 1.69 16.52
CA VAL A 103 21.03 1.84 15.08
C VAL A 103 22.44 2.37 14.75
N LYS A 104 22.97 3.29 15.55
CA LYS A 104 24.32 3.88 15.33
C LYS A 104 25.43 2.87 15.61
N ASP A 105 25.29 2.07 16.67
CA ASP A 105 26.27 1.08 17.07
C ASP A 105 26.26 -0.13 16.12
N PHE A 106 25.08 -0.60 15.72
CA PHE A 106 24.94 -1.66 14.70
C PHE A 106 25.46 -1.23 13.33
N THR A 107 25.19 0.03 12.92
CA THR A 107 25.77 0.58 11.68
C THR A 107 27.29 0.64 11.76
N ALA A 108 27.86 1.00 12.92
CA ALA A 108 29.31 1.02 13.11
C ALA A 108 29.93 -0.40 13.07
N GLU A 109 29.31 -1.38 13.74
CA GLU A 109 29.76 -2.79 13.73
C GLU A 109 29.67 -3.41 12.32
N TYR A 110 28.66 -3.05 11.54
CA TYR A 110 28.55 -3.43 10.12
C TYR A 110 29.70 -2.84 9.28
N LEU A 111 30.00 -1.55 9.46
CA LEU A 111 31.09 -0.90 8.72
C LEU A 111 32.45 -1.46 9.12
N GLU A 112 32.73 -1.70 10.41
CA GLU A 112 34.00 -2.27 10.89
C GLU A 112 34.30 -3.67 10.29
N LYS A 113 33.25 -4.44 9.94
CA LYS A 113 33.38 -5.76 9.29
C LYS A 113 33.58 -5.69 7.77
N VAL A 114 32.92 -4.74 7.11
CA VAL A 114 32.78 -4.72 5.63
C VAL A 114 33.74 -3.73 4.98
N LEU A 115 34.02 -2.60 5.62
CA LEU A 115 34.67 -1.44 5.03
C LEU A 115 36.19 -1.40 5.34
N GLU A 116 37.00 -1.15 4.32
CA GLU A 116 38.45 -1.03 4.41
C GLU A 116 38.84 0.25 5.19
N PRO A 117 39.63 0.17 6.28
CA PRO A 117 39.87 1.33 7.15
C PRO A 117 40.65 2.46 6.46
N SER A 118 41.45 2.15 5.43
CA SER A 118 42.24 3.13 4.70
C SER A 118 42.69 2.61 3.32
N GLY A 119 43.29 3.50 2.51
CA GLY A 119 43.94 3.16 1.23
C GLY A 119 43.04 3.20 0.00
N TRP A 120 41.74 3.48 0.16
CA TRP A 120 40.81 3.69 -0.95
C TRP A 120 40.66 5.18 -1.30
N GLN A 121 40.41 5.45 -2.58
CA GLN A 121 40.16 6.81 -3.07
C GLN A 121 38.66 7.06 -3.28
N ALA A 122 38.24 8.31 -3.07
CA ALA A 122 36.86 8.73 -3.20
C ALA A 122 36.74 10.12 -3.84
N VAL A 123 35.66 10.34 -4.56
CA VAL A 123 35.20 11.69 -4.92
C VAL A 123 34.32 12.19 -3.78
N TRP A 124 34.81 13.19 -3.04
CA TRP A 124 34.02 13.94 -2.07
C TRP A 124 33.13 14.93 -2.84
N ARG A 125 31.81 14.74 -2.80
CA ARG A 125 30.82 15.51 -3.57
C ARG A 125 29.92 16.31 -2.63
N THR A 126 29.91 17.63 -2.81
CA THR A 126 28.99 18.56 -2.16
C THR A 126 28.10 19.27 -3.20
N GLU A 127 27.20 20.15 -2.76
CA GLU A 127 26.42 21.01 -3.67
C GLU A 127 27.30 22.02 -4.43
N VAL A 128 28.51 22.32 -3.91
CA VAL A 128 29.37 23.42 -4.38
C VAL A 128 30.58 22.91 -5.18
N PHE A 129 31.12 21.74 -4.84
CA PHE A 129 32.34 21.20 -5.44
C PHE A 129 32.37 19.66 -5.42
N GLU A 130 33.23 19.10 -6.27
CA GLU A 130 33.61 17.68 -6.28
C GLU A 130 35.14 17.60 -6.28
N VAL A 131 35.72 16.84 -5.34
CA VAL A 131 37.18 16.78 -5.11
C VAL A 131 37.64 15.33 -4.90
N LEU A 132 38.77 14.96 -5.50
CA LEU A 132 39.38 13.64 -5.30
C LEU A 132 40.22 13.63 -4.01
N ILE A 133 39.95 12.64 -3.14
CA ILE A 133 40.60 12.43 -1.85
C ILE A 133 40.97 10.95 -1.64
N GLU A 134 41.89 10.72 -0.71
CA GLU A 134 42.31 9.40 -0.23
C GLU A 134 41.88 9.24 1.24
N VAL A 135 41.35 8.07 1.60
CA VAL A 135 40.87 7.79 2.96
C VAL A 135 41.99 7.15 3.78
N VAL A 136 42.28 7.75 4.94
CA VAL A 136 43.42 7.39 5.80
C VAL A 136 42.97 6.71 7.10
N ASP A 137 41.75 6.98 7.57
CA ASP A 137 41.11 6.32 8.71
C ASP A 137 39.58 6.51 8.65
N VAL A 138 38.79 5.73 9.41
CA VAL A 138 37.31 5.83 9.46
C VAL A 138 36.77 5.75 10.90
N GLU A 139 36.14 6.84 11.36
CA GLU A 139 35.44 6.93 12.65
C GLU A 139 34.00 6.38 12.51
N TYR A 140 33.86 5.06 12.58
CA TYR A 140 32.60 4.33 12.35
C TYR A 140 31.40 4.90 13.15
N LEU A 141 31.54 5.08 14.47
CA LEU A 141 30.48 5.62 15.35
C LEU A 141 30.00 7.04 14.99
N VAL A 142 30.86 7.83 14.32
CA VAL A 142 30.57 9.22 13.92
C VAL A 142 30.22 9.30 12.42
N LEU A 143 30.36 8.18 11.69
CA LEU A 143 30.18 8.05 10.24
C LEU A 143 31.03 9.07 9.45
N LYS A 144 32.29 9.26 9.86
CA LYS A 144 33.25 10.16 9.20
C LYS A 144 34.52 9.42 8.77
N ALA A 145 35.06 9.78 7.62
CA ALA A 145 36.40 9.42 7.19
C ALA A 145 37.40 10.54 7.52
N ALA A 146 38.61 10.19 7.92
CA ALA A 146 39.78 11.08 7.92
C ALA A 146 40.45 11.00 6.55
N VAL A 147 40.71 12.15 5.91
CA VAL A 147 41.01 12.20 4.47
C VAL A 147 42.15 13.15 4.11
N GLU A 148 42.94 12.75 3.13
CA GLU A 148 44.01 13.56 2.53
C GLU A 148 43.72 13.88 1.05
N LEU A 149 44.32 14.96 0.53
CA LEU A 149 44.16 15.37 -0.87
C LEU A 149 45.10 14.57 -1.77
N VAL A 150 44.52 13.87 -2.78
CA VAL A 150 45.29 13.13 -3.78
C VAL A 150 46.20 14.08 -4.58
N THR A 151 47.39 13.61 -4.93
CA THR A 151 48.29 14.32 -5.86
C THR A 151 48.36 13.56 -7.20
N PRO A 152 48.08 14.21 -8.35
CA PRO A 152 47.74 15.63 -8.53
C PRO A 152 46.33 15.99 -8.03
N PHE A 153 46.18 17.20 -7.51
CA PHE A 153 44.91 17.75 -7.02
C PHE A 153 43.88 17.83 -8.16
N LEU A 154 42.73 17.19 -7.95
CA LEU A 154 41.58 17.19 -8.88
C LEU A 154 40.34 17.73 -8.16
N CYS A 155 39.78 18.81 -8.72
CA CYS A 155 38.65 19.55 -8.19
C CYS A 155 37.81 20.11 -9.35
N GLU A 156 36.48 19.91 -9.32
CA GLU A 156 35.54 20.61 -10.18
C GLU A 156 34.56 21.44 -9.32
N THR A 157 34.39 22.71 -9.67
CA THR A 157 33.72 23.70 -8.82
C THR A 157 32.53 24.33 -9.51
N LYS A 158 31.35 24.23 -8.87
CA LYS A 158 30.07 24.72 -9.43
C LYS A 158 29.84 26.20 -9.10
N GLY A 159 30.78 27.05 -9.48
CA GLY A 159 30.63 28.52 -9.50
C GLY A 159 31.68 29.35 -8.76
N CYS A 160 32.62 28.74 -8.02
CA CYS A 160 33.70 29.43 -7.29
C CYS A 160 35.05 28.75 -7.53
N GLU A 161 36.07 29.49 -7.96
CA GLU A 161 37.44 28.95 -8.13
C GLU A 161 38.06 28.61 -6.76
N LEU A 162 38.06 27.32 -6.39
CA LEU A 162 38.73 26.80 -5.18
C LEU A 162 40.16 26.38 -5.53
N THR A 163 41.15 26.92 -4.81
CA THR A 163 42.55 26.50 -4.93
C THR A 163 42.86 25.32 -4.01
N GLU A 164 43.95 24.62 -4.29
CA GLU A 164 44.48 23.56 -3.41
C GLU A 164 44.75 24.08 -1.98
N GLU A 165 45.24 25.32 -1.86
CA GLU A 165 45.46 26.00 -0.57
C GLU A 165 44.14 26.21 0.18
N SER A 166 43.09 26.73 -0.48
CA SER A 166 41.78 26.92 0.14
C SER A 166 41.06 25.61 0.49
N MET A 167 41.35 24.51 -0.21
CA MET A 167 40.87 23.18 0.17
C MET A 167 41.60 22.61 1.38
N LYS A 168 42.90 22.94 1.55
CA LYS A 168 43.66 22.60 2.77
C LYS A 168 43.16 23.38 3.98
N ASP A 169 42.95 24.69 3.84
CA ASP A 169 42.31 25.52 4.88
C ASP A 169 40.93 24.95 5.31
N LEU A 170 40.13 24.47 4.34
CA LEU A 170 38.82 23.86 4.60
C LEU A 170 38.91 22.50 5.30
N LEU A 171 39.90 21.66 4.95
CA LEU A 171 40.14 20.39 5.63
C LEU A 171 40.69 20.60 7.04
N GLU A 172 41.64 21.51 7.24
CA GLU A 172 42.10 21.90 8.58
C GLU A 172 40.94 22.39 9.45
N ALA A 173 40.05 23.24 8.92
CA ALA A 173 38.85 23.70 9.61
C ALA A 173 37.79 22.60 9.88
N LYS A 174 37.88 21.45 9.20
CA LYS A 174 37.08 20.24 9.46
C LYS A 174 37.85 19.15 10.23
N GLU A 175 39.03 19.45 10.78
CA GLU A 175 39.92 18.47 11.43
C GLU A 175 40.32 17.28 10.53
N HIS A 176 40.34 17.49 9.20
CA HIS A 176 40.49 16.49 8.13
C HIS A 176 39.36 15.45 8.06
N LYS A 177 38.21 15.69 8.72
CA LYS A 177 37.09 14.72 8.79
C LYS A 177 35.91 15.11 7.91
N VAL A 178 35.49 14.18 7.04
CA VAL A 178 34.33 14.35 6.13
C VAL A 178 33.28 13.25 6.34
N PRO A 179 31.98 13.52 6.17
CA PRO A 179 30.94 12.51 6.38
C PRO A 179 30.97 11.43 5.29
N LEU A 180 30.85 10.15 5.66
CA LEU A 180 30.83 9.03 4.72
C LEU A 180 29.72 9.16 3.66
N GLN A 181 28.60 9.80 4.00
CA GLN A 181 27.47 10.02 3.10
C GLN A 181 27.79 11.00 1.94
N GLU A 182 28.85 11.81 2.07
CA GLU A 182 29.33 12.74 1.02
C GLU A 182 30.37 12.08 0.08
N LEU A 183 30.78 10.83 0.34
CA LEU A 183 31.85 10.14 -0.39
C LEU A 183 31.33 9.19 -1.47
N TYR A 184 32.02 9.14 -2.61
CA TYR A 184 31.76 8.25 -3.72
C TYR A 184 33.05 7.49 -4.05
N VAL A 185 33.12 6.21 -3.70
CA VAL A 185 34.30 5.35 -3.91
C VAL A 185 34.66 5.31 -5.41
N VAL A 186 35.94 5.47 -5.72
CA VAL A 186 36.49 5.38 -7.08
C VAL A 186 36.44 3.92 -7.55
N TYR A 187 36.04 3.72 -8.80
CA TYR A 187 36.00 2.41 -9.45
C TYR A 187 37.42 1.87 -9.69
N ASP A 188 37.67 0.62 -9.27
CA ASP A 188 38.90 -0.11 -9.58
C ASP A 188 38.57 -1.41 -10.34
N GLU A 189 39.39 -1.77 -11.32
CA GLU A 189 39.26 -3.00 -12.12
C GLU A 189 39.69 -4.25 -11.32
N SER A 190 40.25 -4.09 -10.11
CA SER A 190 40.59 -5.18 -9.19
C SER A 190 39.37 -5.86 -8.54
N GLY A 191 38.27 -5.13 -8.34
CA GLY A 191 37.14 -5.54 -7.52
C GLY A 191 37.38 -5.49 -6.00
N GLU A 192 38.52 -4.97 -5.54
CA GLU A 192 38.90 -4.96 -4.10
C GLU A 192 37.96 -4.06 -3.27
N PHE A 193 37.50 -2.93 -3.85
CA PHE A 193 36.68 -1.93 -3.16
C PHE A 193 35.18 -1.99 -3.49
N ASP A 194 34.70 -3.04 -4.16
CA ASP A 194 33.26 -3.22 -4.48
C ASP A 194 32.40 -3.24 -3.20
N GLN A 195 32.89 -3.88 -2.14
CA GLN A 195 32.19 -3.96 -0.85
C GLN A 195 32.23 -2.64 -0.07
N THR A 196 33.35 -1.90 -0.14
CA THR A 196 33.46 -0.51 0.36
C THR A 196 32.39 0.38 -0.29
N ALA A 197 32.23 0.27 -1.61
CA ALA A 197 31.28 1.04 -2.39
C ALA A 197 29.82 0.70 -2.09
N LEU A 198 29.50 -0.60 -1.93
CA LEU A 198 28.19 -1.06 -1.46
C LEU A 198 27.89 -0.53 -0.06
N ALA A 199 28.78 -0.71 0.92
CA ALA A 199 28.56 -0.30 2.30
C ALA A 199 28.33 1.22 2.43
N VAL A 200 29.15 2.03 1.75
CA VAL A 200 28.98 3.49 1.70
C VAL A 200 27.65 3.88 1.03
N GLU A 201 27.21 3.18 -0.03
CA GLU A 201 25.88 3.39 -0.62
C GLU A 201 24.74 3.03 0.35
N HIS A 202 24.82 1.88 1.04
CA HIS A 202 23.77 1.44 1.97
C HIS A 202 23.59 2.46 3.11
N VAL A 203 24.69 2.92 3.71
CA VAL A 203 24.66 3.99 4.73
C VAL A 203 24.15 5.31 4.15
N ARG A 204 24.65 5.74 2.99
CA ARG A 204 24.22 6.99 2.33
C ARG A 204 22.73 6.99 2.02
N PHE A 205 22.19 5.88 1.50
CA PHE A 205 20.77 5.75 1.20
C PHE A 205 19.93 5.73 2.47
N PHE A 206 20.34 4.96 3.49
CA PHE A 206 19.63 4.84 4.76
C PHE A 206 19.44 6.22 5.41
N TYR A 207 20.52 6.99 5.59
CA TYR A 207 20.44 8.32 6.21
C TYR A 207 19.77 9.40 5.35
N LYS A 208 19.63 9.17 4.03
CA LYS A 208 19.00 10.12 3.08
C LYS A 208 17.52 9.85 2.82
N HIS A 209 17.07 8.59 2.95
CA HIS A 209 15.74 8.16 2.51
C HIS A 209 14.93 7.38 3.56
N ILE A 210 15.57 6.79 4.58
CA ILE A 210 14.90 5.94 5.59
C ILE A 210 14.91 6.59 6.98
N TRP A 211 16.07 6.99 7.48
CA TRP A 211 16.25 7.58 8.81
C TRP A 211 15.54 8.93 8.93
N ARG A 212 14.99 9.23 10.11
CA ARG A 212 14.43 10.54 10.45
C ARG A 212 15.03 11.06 11.76
N SER A 213 15.26 12.37 11.83
CA SER A 213 15.85 13.01 13.01
C SER A 213 15.04 12.88 14.31
N TRP A 214 13.76 12.53 14.19
CA TRP A 214 12.83 12.31 15.30
C TRP A 214 12.63 10.83 15.66
N ASP A 215 13.25 9.90 14.93
CA ASP A 215 13.21 8.47 15.29
C ASP A 215 14.02 8.25 16.58
N GLU A 216 15.15 8.94 16.74
CA GLU A 216 16.03 8.93 17.93
C GLU A 216 15.36 9.42 19.23
N GLU A 217 14.15 10.00 19.14
CA GLU A 217 13.35 10.44 20.30
C GLU A 217 11.99 9.71 20.44
N ASP A 218 11.72 8.62 19.72
CA ASP A 218 10.52 7.80 19.96
C ASP A 218 10.68 7.03 21.30
N GLU A 219 9.86 7.36 22.31
CA GLU A 219 9.98 6.82 23.69
C GLU A 219 9.76 5.29 23.82
N ASP A 220 9.20 4.66 22.80
CA ASP A 220 8.87 3.22 22.72
C ASP A 220 10.12 2.32 22.42
N ASP A 221 11.34 2.54 22.94
CA ASP A 221 12.56 1.84 22.43
C ASP A 221 12.66 0.30 22.67
N ASP A 222 11.54 -0.39 22.90
CA ASP A 222 11.35 -1.85 23.01
C ASP A 222 10.83 -2.52 21.72
N PHE A 223 10.81 -1.84 20.56
CA PHE A 223 10.44 -2.45 19.25
C PHE A 223 11.63 -2.65 18.30
N ASP A 224 11.49 -3.64 17.42
CA ASP A 224 12.30 -3.88 16.23
C ASP A 224 12.17 -2.70 15.24
N TYR A 225 13.24 -1.89 15.12
CA TYR A 225 13.25 -0.72 14.25
C TYR A 225 13.19 -1.08 12.77
N PHE A 226 13.73 -2.24 12.38
CA PHE A 226 13.70 -2.69 10.99
C PHE A 226 12.25 -2.94 10.53
N VAL A 227 11.48 -3.72 11.30
CA VAL A 227 10.08 -4.07 10.97
C VAL A 227 9.13 -2.88 11.18
N ARG A 228 9.31 -2.05 12.23
CA ARG A 228 8.40 -0.90 12.48
C ARG A 228 8.63 0.26 11.51
N CYS A 229 9.88 0.51 11.09
CA CYS A 229 10.25 1.73 10.37
C CYS A 229 10.96 1.47 9.02
N VAL A 230 11.96 0.57 8.96
CA VAL A 230 12.81 0.41 7.77
C VAL A 230 12.07 -0.28 6.62
N GLU A 231 11.46 -1.45 6.84
CA GLU A 231 10.70 -2.14 5.78
C GLU A 231 9.62 -1.22 5.18
N PRO A 232 8.70 -0.61 5.97
CA PRO A 232 7.63 0.22 5.40
C PRO A 232 8.15 1.39 4.56
N ARG A 233 9.20 2.08 5.02
CA ARG A 233 9.81 3.21 4.32
C ARG A 233 10.56 2.77 3.06
N LEU A 234 11.33 1.68 3.12
CA LEU A 234 12.02 1.11 1.97
C LEU A 234 11.02 0.64 0.90
N ARG A 235 9.96 -0.04 1.34
CA ARG A 235 8.90 -0.55 0.44
C ARG A 235 8.12 0.59 -0.20
N LEU A 236 7.78 1.64 0.55
CA LEU A 236 7.20 2.87 0.02
C LEU A 236 8.13 3.54 -1.01
N TYR A 237 9.44 3.58 -0.78
CA TYR A 237 10.39 4.17 -1.73
C TYR A 237 10.37 3.45 -3.10
N TYR A 238 10.45 2.12 -3.11
CA TYR A 238 10.38 1.35 -4.37
C TYR A 238 8.97 1.35 -4.97
N ASP A 239 7.90 1.37 -4.16
CA ASP A 239 6.54 1.59 -4.66
C ASP A 239 6.41 2.94 -5.40
N ILE A 240 7.09 3.99 -4.94
CA ILE A 240 7.10 5.31 -5.60
C ILE A 240 7.94 5.28 -6.89
N LEU A 241 9.06 4.55 -6.94
CA LEU A 241 9.87 4.39 -8.15
C LEU A 241 9.17 3.56 -9.24
N GLU A 242 8.31 2.61 -8.85
CA GLU A 242 7.56 1.74 -9.75
C GLU A 242 6.16 2.29 -10.14
N ASP A 243 5.90 3.58 -9.89
CA ASP A 243 4.59 4.26 -10.05
C ASP A 243 3.42 3.62 -9.25
N ARG A 244 3.68 2.69 -8.31
CA ARG A 244 2.66 1.96 -7.51
C ARG A 244 1.98 2.83 -6.42
N VAL A 245 2.25 4.12 -6.38
CA VAL A 245 1.64 5.09 -5.44
C VAL A 245 1.04 6.27 -6.21
N PRO A 246 -0.24 6.64 -5.97
CA PRO A 246 -0.87 7.75 -6.68
C PRO A 246 -0.13 9.08 -6.49
N SER A 247 -0.05 9.91 -7.54
CA SER A 247 0.79 11.10 -7.60
C SER A 247 0.48 12.10 -6.46
N GLY A 248 -0.81 12.29 -6.15
CA GLY A 248 -1.27 13.12 -5.04
C GLY A 248 -0.83 12.60 -3.67
N LEU A 249 -0.76 11.28 -3.48
CA LEU A 249 -0.36 10.68 -2.21
C LEU A 249 1.16 10.75 -2.01
N VAL A 250 1.95 10.71 -3.10
CA VAL A 250 3.40 10.99 -3.07
C VAL A 250 3.66 12.45 -2.73
N ALA A 251 2.86 13.38 -3.25
CA ALA A 251 2.93 14.79 -2.90
C ALA A 251 2.52 15.05 -1.43
N GLU A 252 1.46 14.39 -0.94
CA GLU A 252 1.07 14.46 0.48
C GLU A 252 2.19 13.90 1.38
N TYR A 253 2.74 12.72 1.07
CA TYR A 253 3.84 12.13 1.84
C TYR A 253 5.04 13.08 1.98
N ARG A 254 5.51 13.65 0.86
CA ARG A 254 6.63 14.61 0.84
C ARG A 254 6.30 15.88 1.63
N SER A 255 5.05 16.36 1.57
CA SER A 255 4.59 17.52 2.34
C SER A 255 4.52 17.21 3.85
N LEU A 256 4.00 16.05 4.25
CA LEU A 256 3.93 15.62 5.65
C LEU A 256 5.32 15.40 6.25
N VAL A 257 6.26 14.81 5.50
CA VAL A 257 7.67 14.67 5.91
C VAL A 257 8.29 16.05 6.15
N SER A 258 8.12 16.99 5.21
CA SER A 258 8.63 18.36 5.36
C SER A 258 8.00 19.10 6.55
N GLN A 259 6.71 18.90 6.81
CA GLN A 259 6.02 19.47 7.98
C GLN A 259 6.52 18.86 9.30
N CYS A 260 6.79 17.56 9.34
CA CYS A 260 7.41 16.91 10.50
C CYS A 260 8.81 17.47 10.75
N GLU A 261 9.62 17.63 9.71
CA GLU A 261 10.97 18.17 9.83
C GLU A 261 10.98 19.62 10.34
N GLU A 262 10.07 20.47 9.85
CA GLU A 262 9.91 21.85 10.31
C GLU A 262 9.43 21.89 11.77
N LYS A 263 8.35 21.16 12.10
CA LYS A 263 7.80 21.08 13.46
C LYS A 263 8.78 20.51 14.47
N TYR A 264 9.57 19.52 14.09
CA TYR A 264 10.60 18.95 14.95
C TYR A 264 11.73 19.96 15.20
N LYS A 265 12.20 20.69 14.17
CA LYS A 265 13.20 21.76 14.32
C LYS A 265 12.68 22.90 15.22
N GLU A 266 11.41 23.29 15.11
CA GLU A 266 10.76 24.23 16.05
C GLU A 266 10.76 23.68 17.49
N PHE A 267 10.31 22.44 17.69
CA PHE A 267 10.21 21.78 19.00
C PHE A 267 11.57 21.62 19.69
N THR A 268 12.59 21.11 18.98
CA THR A 268 13.96 20.98 19.52
C THR A 268 14.54 22.36 19.88
N SER A 269 14.30 23.39 19.07
CA SER A 269 14.72 24.77 19.38
C SER A 269 14.04 25.30 20.65
N LEU A 270 12.72 25.11 20.78
CA LEU A 270 11.95 25.53 21.95
C LEU A 270 12.40 24.80 23.22
N ARG A 271 12.58 23.47 23.16
CA ARG A 271 13.12 22.64 24.24
C ARG A 271 14.50 23.12 24.68
N ASN A 272 15.40 23.40 23.74
CA ASN A 272 16.73 23.95 24.03
C ASN A 272 16.66 25.36 24.65
N CYS A 273 15.70 26.20 24.29
CA CYS A 273 15.49 27.48 24.98
C CYS A 273 15.03 27.29 26.44
N ILE A 274 14.09 26.38 26.71
CA ILE A 274 13.63 26.08 28.07
C ILE A 274 14.76 25.46 28.91
N SER A 275 15.51 24.49 28.38
CA SER A 275 16.60 23.81 29.10
C SER A 275 17.81 24.70 29.40
N ASN A 276 17.90 25.90 28.82
CA ASN A 276 18.92 26.91 29.13
C ASN A 276 18.38 28.05 30.03
N SER A 277 17.15 27.93 30.54
CA SER A 277 16.47 28.93 31.39
C SER A 277 16.54 28.52 32.87
N ASP A 278 17.59 28.96 33.58
CA ASP A 278 17.79 28.73 35.03
C ASP A 278 16.80 29.52 35.92
N SER A 279 15.55 29.72 35.48
CA SER A 279 14.55 30.54 36.18
C SER A 279 13.14 30.00 35.99
N GLU A 280 12.46 29.67 37.09
CA GLU A 280 11.04 29.33 37.11
C GLU A 280 10.19 30.59 36.83
N SER A 281 10.00 30.96 35.56
CA SER A 281 9.19 32.12 35.17
C SER A 281 7.90 31.74 34.44
N GLU A 282 6.92 32.64 34.46
CA GLU A 282 5.65 32.45 33.75
C GLU A 282 5.81 32.39 32.22
N LEU A 283 6.96 32.80 31.67
CA LEU A 283 7.29 32.63 30.25
C LEU A 283 7.63 31.17 29.94
N ASP A 284 8.33 30.49 30.84
CA ASP A 284 8.69 29.08 30.71
C ASP A 284 7.44 28.19 30.86
N ASN A 285 6.48 28.57 31.71
CA ASN A 285 5.14 27.96 31.79
C ASN A 285 4.38 28.02 30.45
N VAL A 286 4.39 29.17 29.78
CA VAL A 286 3.77 29.33 28.45
C VAL A 286 4.52 28.51 27.40
N SER A 287 5.86 28.58 27.41
CA SER A 287 6.74 27.82 26.51
C SER A 287 6.53 26.30 26.64
N MET A 288 6.30 25.79 27.85
CA MET A 288 5.99 24.38 28.09
C MET A 288 4.63 23.96 27.52
N VAL A 289 3.61 24.83 27.60
CA VAL A 289 2.30 24.57 26.97
C VAL A 289 2.39 24.61 25.44
N GLU A 290 3.19 25.51 24.88
CA GLU A 290 3.48 25.54 23.44
C GLU A 290 4.26 24.29 22.99
N GLY A 291 5.23 23.83 23.78
CA GLY A 291 5.98 22.60 23.53
C GLY A 291 5.10 21.34 23.56
N LEU A 292 4.22 21.19 24.54
CA LEU A 292 3.24 20.09 24.59
C LEU A 292 2.32 20.10 23.35
N LYS A 293 1.86 21.27 22.92
CA LYS A 293 1.06 21.39 21.71
C LYS A 293 1.84 21.01 20.45
N MET A 294 3.10 21.44 20.33
CA MET A 294 3.98 21.03 19.22
C MET A 294 4.20 19.52 19.19
N TYR A 295 4.27 18.86 20.36
CA TYR A 295 4.37 17.40 20.47
C TYR A 295 3.08 16.69 20.02
N ASP A 296 1.91 17.14 20.47
CA ASP A 296 0.61 16.63 20.01
C ASP A 296 0.43 16.79 18.48
N ASP A 297 0.80 17.95 17.94
CA ASP A 297 0.80 18.23 16.49
C ASP A 297 1.79 17.30 15.75
N LEU A 298 3.00 17.09 16.30
CA LEU A 298 4.02 16.20 15.72
C LEU A 298 3.56 14.73 15.71
N GLU A 299 3.00 14.21 16.80
CA GLU A 299 2.51 12.83 16.85
C GLU A 299 1.23 12.64 16.01
N SER A 300 0.43 13.70 15.79
CA SER A 300 -0.63 13.72 14.78
C SER A 300 -0.08 13.55 13.35
N LEU A 301 1.07 14.17 13.03
CA LEU A 301 1.74 14.02 11.74
C LEU A 301 2.48 12.67 11.61
N LYS A 302 3.21 12.21 12.64
CA LYS A 302 3.86 10.88 12.70
C LYS A 302 2.85 9.75 12.42
N ARG A 303 1.65 9.81 13.00
CA ARG A 303 0.56 8.84 12.72
C ARG A 303 0.09 8.84 11.26
N LYS A 304 0.02 10.00 10.59
CA LYS A 304 -0.31 10.07 9.16
C LYS A 304 0.79 9.45 8.29
N LEU A 305 2.06 9.71 8.61
CA LEU A 305 3.19 9.06 7.92
C LEU A 305 3.12 7.54 8.09
N LYS A 306 2.93 7.04 9.31
CA LYS A 306 2.78 5.60 9.61
C LYS A 306 1.62 4.94 8.82
N ILE A 307 0.55 5.68 8.48
CA ILE A 307 -0.55 5.21 7.61
C ILE A 307 -0.14 5.13 6.12
N ILE A 308 0.69 6.06 5.61
CA ILE A 308 1.13 6.07 4.21
C ILE A 308 2.30 5.10 3.98
N GLU A 309 3.18 4.92 4.98
CA GLU A 309 4.33 4.01 4.92
C GLU A 309 3.90 2.53 4.94
N ASN A 310 2.87 2.17 5.72
CA ASN A 310 2.33 0.80 5.71
C ASN A 310 1.48 0.52 4.44
N PRO A 311 1.80 -0.49 3.60
CA PRO A 311 1.09 -0.71 2.33
C PRO A 311 -0.42 -1.01 2.46
N LEU A 312 -0.84 -1.71 3.54
CA LEU A 312 -2.24 -2.06 3.77
C LEU A 312 -3.04 -0.85 4.23
N LEU A 313 -2.50 -0.07 5.18
CA LEU A 313 -3.11 1.17 5.63
C LEU A 313 -3.12 2.22 4.51
N ARG A 314 -2.10 2.25 3.65
CA ARG A 314 -2.04 3.09 2.44
C ARG A 314 -3.21 2.77 1.51
N TYR A 315 -3.54 1.50 1.28
CA TYR A 315 -4.66 1.07 0.43
C TYR A 315 -6.04 1.35 1.04
N VAL A 316 -6.21 1.10 2.35
CA VAL A 316 -7.52 1.24 3.02
C VAL A 316 -7.82 2.70 3.41
N LEU A 317 -6.85 3.39 4.02
CA LEU A 317 -7.01 4.68 4.69
C LEU A 317 -6.34 5.85 3.94
N GLY A 318 -5.18 5.64 3.30
CA GLY A 318 -4.48 6.73 2.58
C GLY A 318 -5.34 7.40 1.51
N TYR A 319 -6.19 6.61 0.83
CA TYR A 319 -7.17 7.10 -0.15
C TYR A 319 -8.30 7.96 0.46
N GLN A 320 -8.52 7.95 1.78
CA GLN A 320 -9.46 8.85 2.45
C GLN A 320 -8.85 10.26 2.61
N VAL A 321 -7.56 10.34 2.94
CA VAL A 321 -6.87 11.60 3.28
C VAL A 321 -6.53 12.43 2.03
N ASN A 322 -6.25 11.75 0.91
CA ASN A 322 -5.97 12.37 -0.41
C ASN A 322 -7.11 13.29 -0.93
N SER A 323 -8.28 13.27 -0.29
CA SER A 323 -9.35 14.27 -0.45
C SER A 323 -8.92 15.72 -0.19
N GLY A 324 -7.82 15.94 0.54
CA GLY A 324 -7.34 17.27 0.93
C GLY A 324 -6.39 17.99 -0.05
N LEU A 325 -5.67 17.26 -0.92
CA LEU A 325 -4.59 17.86 -1.75
C LEU A 325 -4.86 17.91 -3.26
N GLN A 326 -5.68 17.02 -3.81
CA GLN A 326 -6.19 17.13 -5.19
C GLN A 326 -7.67 17.55 -5.27
N SER A 327 -8.22 18.08 -4.17
CA SER A 327 -9.45 18.87 -4.23
C SER A 327 -9.19 20.20 -4.95
N ASN A 328 -9.32 20.16 -6.28
CA ASN A 328 -9.94 21.26 -7.02
C ASN A 328 -11.17 21.67 -6.19
N ARG A 329 -11.12 22.82 -5.52
CA ARG A 329 -12.26 23.25 -4.71
C ARG A 329 -13.43 23.51 -5.64
N ALA A 330 -14.60 22.97 -5.28
CA ALA A 330 -15.85 23.26 -5.96
C ALA A 330 -15.95 24.76 -6.22
N LYS A 331 -16.00 25.14 -7.50
CA LYS A 331 -16.06 26.54 -7.93
C LYS A 331 -17.41 27.15 -7.57
N GLY A 332 -18.42 26.30 -7.35
CA GLY A 332 -19.78 26.69 -7.05
C GLY A 332 -20.46 27.35 -8.27
N PRO A 333 -21.54 28.10 -8.05
CA PRO A 333 -22.26 28.76 -9.13
C PRO A 333 -21.40 29.85 -9.80
N ARG A 334 -21.51 29.96 -11.12
CA ARG A 334 -20.78 30.94 -11.94
C ARG A 334 -21.07 32.38 -11.47
N PRO A 335 -20.05 33.26 -11.33
CA PRO A 335 -20.26 34.63 -10.82
C PRO A 335 -21.21 35.54 -11.64
N THR A 336 -21.50 35.18 -12.89
CA THR A 336 -22.47 35.89 -13.74
C THR A 336 -23.91 35.37 -13.59
N GLY A 337 -24.10 34.16 -13.04
CA GLY A 337 -25.40 33.49 -12.91
C GLY A 337 -25.83 32.68 -14.13
N GLU A 338 -25.12 32.78 -15.26
CA GLU A 338 -25.36 31.98 -16.47
C GLU A 338 -24.79 30.56 -16.34
N ARG A 339 -25.31 29.63 -17.15
CA ARG A 339 -24.80 28.25 -17.31
C ARG A 339 -24.11 28.11 -18.66
N MET A 340 -23.11 27.23 -18.72
CA MET A 340 -22.41 26.89 -19.97
C MET A 340 -22.77 25.50 -20.45
N VAL A 341 -22.92 25.38 -21.77
CA VAL A 341 -22.86 24.11 -22.49
C VAL A 341 -21.49 24.02 -23.18
N HIS A 342 -20.62 23.18 -22.65
CA HIS A 342 -19.28 22.91 -23.18
C HIS A 342 -19.37 21.81 -24.24
N VAL A 343 -19.32 22.17 -25.53
CA VAL A 343 -19.33 21.22 -26.65
C VAL A 343 -17.91 20.79 -26.97
N VAL A 344 -17.62 19.50 -26.81
CA VAL A 344 -16.30 18.91 -27.07
C VAL A 344 -16.27 18.24 -28.43
N SER A 345 -15.37 18.68 -29.30
CA SER A 345 -15.10 18.05 -30.60
C SER A 345 -13.73 18.45 -31.15
N SER A 346 -12.94 17.47 -31.59
CA SER A 346 -11.68 17.71 -32.29
C SER A 346 -11.89 18.16 -33.74
N SER A 347 -12.93 17.64 -34.41
CA SER A 347 -13.46 18.16 -35.67
C SER A 347 -14.91 17.68 -35.89
N MET A 348 -15.76 18.54 -36.45
CA MET A 348 -17.19 18.25 -36.65
C MET A 348 -17.65 18.65 -38.05
N THR A 349 -18.43 17.79 -38.71
CA THR A 349 -19.07 18.12 -39.98
C THR A 349 -20.26 19.06 -39.79
N VAL A 350 -20.56 19.89 -40.80
CA VAL A 350 -21.73 20.80 -40.77
C VAL A 350 -23.04 20.03 -40.53
N SER A 351 -23.15 18.80 -41.04
CA SER A 351 -24.28 17.87 -40.81
C SER A 351 -24.40 17.38 -39.38
N GLN A 352 -23.28 17.11 -38.69
CA GLN A 352 -23.28 16.79 -37.26
C GLN A 352 -23.67 18.01 -36.43
N LEU A 353 -23.12 19.20 -36.72
CA LEU A 353 -23.48 20.43 -36.03
C LEU A 353 -24.99 20.75 -36.17
N GLN A 354 -25.55 20.62 -37.38
CA GLN A 354 -27.00 20.77 -37.62
C GLN A 354 -27.86 19.74 -36.89
N THR A 355 -27.30 18.58 -36.53
CA THR A 355 -27.98 17.50 -35.81
C THR A 355 -27.89 17.75 -34.30
N LEU A 356 -26.71 18.08 -33.78
CA LEU A 356 -26.49 18.53 -32.39
C LEU A 356 -27.36 19.75 -32.04
N MET A 357 -27.42 20.74 -32.94
CA MET A 357 -28.30 21.91 -32.77
C MET A 357 -29.77 21.49 -32.67
N ARG A 358 -30.27 20.72 -33.65
CA ARG A 358 -31.68 20.34 -33.76
C ARG A 358 -32.15 19.38 -32.68
N ASP A 359 -31.33 18.40 -32.32
CA ASP A 359 -31.75 17.24 -31.51
C ASP A 359 -31.33 17.37 -30.03
N LYS A 360 -30.49 18.36 -29.68
CA LYS A 360 -30.06 18.63 -28.29
C LYS A 360 -30.09 20.10 -27.89
N LEU A 361 -29.33 20.97 -28.58
CA LEU A 361 -29.14 22.35 -28.11
C LEU A 361 -30.42 23.22 -28.24
N CYS A 362 -31.23 23.02 -29.28
CA CYS A 362 -32.51 23.69 -29.46
C CYS A 362 -33.69 23.12 -28.64
N PRO A 363 -33.79 21.81 -28.32
CA PRO A 363 -34.82 21.32 -27.40
C PRO A 363 -34.47 21.48 -25.92
N ASP A 364 -33.24 21.17 -25.51
CA ASP A 364 -32.89 21.03 -24.09
C ASP A 364 -32.27 22.33 -23.49
N PHE A 365 -31.63 23.16 -24.33
CA PHE A 365 -30.78 24.28 -23.86
C PHE A 365 -31.11 25.64 -24.51
N SER A 366 -32.34 25.85 -25.00
CA SER A 366 -32.72 27.07 -25.74
C SER A 366 -33.08 28.30 -24.88
N GLY A 367 -32.59 28.37 -23.64
CA GLY A 367 -32.84 29.51 -22.75
C GLY A 367 -31.78 30.60 -22.89
N GLU A 368 -32.13 31.86 -22.62
CA GLU A 368 -31.16 32.97 -22.54
C GLU A 368 -30.15 32.81 -21.38
N GLU A 369 -30.34 31.79 -20.53
CA GLU A 369 -29.46 31.40 -19.42
C GLU A 369 -28.28 30.50 -19.83
N PHE A 370 -28.24 30.02 -21.09
CA PHE A 370 -27.23 29.06 -21.57
C PHE A 370 -26.32 29.66 -22.66
N GLU A 371 -25.02 29.79 -22.36
CA GLU A 371 -23.99 30.09 -23.37
C GLU A 371 -23.27 28.82 -23.87
N LEU A 372 -22.68 28.89 -25.07
CA LEU A 372 -22.03 27.76 -25.74
C LEU A 372 -20.52 27.98 -25.87
N GLN A 373 -19.72 27.07 -25.29
CA GLN A 373 -18.26 27.09 -25.39
C GLN A 373 -17.75 25.82 -26.11
N PHE A 374 -16.83 25.97 -27.06
CA PHE A 374 -16.26 24.85 -27.81
C PHE A 374 -14.86 24.47 -27.31
N HIS A 375 -14.61 23.17 -27.13
CA HIS A 375 -13.34 22.61 -26.69
C HIS A 375 -12.88 21.48 -27.62
N SER A 376 -11.56 21.33 -27.81
CA SER A 376 -10.97 20.22 -28.58
C SER A 376 -10.66 18.98 -27.74
N ASP A 377 -10.62 19.14 -26.42
CA ASP A 377 -10.20 18.15 -25.43
C ASP A 377 -11.26 18.08 -24.29
N PRO A 378 -11.74 16.88 -23.91
CA PRO A 378 -12.67 16.73 -22.80
C PRO A 378 -12.12 17.21 -21.45
N LEU A 379 -10.82 17.04 -21.18
CA LEU A 379 -10.22 17.42 -19.89
C LEU A 379 -10.20 18.94 -19.71
N ALA A 380 -9.84 19.69 -20.76
CA ALA A 380 -9.97 21.15 -20.82
C ALA A 380 -11.42 21.64 -20.71
N ALA A 381 -12.42 20.84 -21.10
CA ALA A 381 -13.84 21.18 -20.94
C ALA A 381 -14.31 21.00 -19.49
N VAL A 382 -14.06 19.83 -18.89
CA VAL A 382 -14.40 19.55 -17.49
C VAL A 382 -13.68 20.53 -16.54
N ASN A 383 -12.41 20.82 -16.79
CA ASN A 383 -11.67 21.83 -16.02
C ASN A 383 -12.20 23.28 -16.20
N ALA A 384 -13.03 23.56 -17.20
CA ALA A 384 -13.69 24.87 -17.38
C ALA A 384 -15.07 24.99 -16.71
N CYS A 385 -15.72 23.87 -16.37
CA CYS A 385 -17.08 23.83 -15.83
C CYS A 385 -17.19 24.40 -14.40
N TYR A 386 -18.37 24.92 -14.07
CA TYR A 386 -18.83 25.38 -12.76
C TYR A 386 -20.11 24.59 -12.36
N GLU A 387 -20.65 24.83 -11.18
CA GLU A 387 -21.86 24.13 -10.73
C GLU A 387 -23.07 24.43 -11.62
N GLY A 388 -23.67 23.37 -12.19
CA GLY A 388 -24.84 23.43 -13.07
C GLY A 388 -24.54 23.51 -14.57
N ASP A 389 -23.27 23.46 -14.97
CA ASP A 389 -22.82 23.39 -16.38
C ASP A 389 -22.94 21.96 -16.96
N VAL A 390 -22.99 21.87 -18.30
CA VAL A 390 -23.15 20.62 -19.06
C VAL A 390 -22.02 20.46 -20.08
N VAL A 391 -21.44 19.27 -20.17
CA VAL A 391 -20.41 18.89 -21.16
C VAL A 391 -20.99 17.91 -22.16
N VAL A 392 -21.06 18.30 -23.44
CA VAL A 392 -21.58 17.47 -24.53
C VAL A 392 -20.43 17.05 -25.44
N ILE A 393 -20.09 15.76 -25.43
CA ILE A 393 -18.93 15.21 -26.14
C ILE A 393 -19.40 14.58 -27.46
N CYS A 394 -18.94 15.10 -28.58
CA CYS A 394 -19.30 14.62 -29.91
C CYS A 394 -18.57 13.31 -30.27
N PRO A 395 -19.06 12.53 -31.27
CA PRO A 395 -18.42 11.29 -31.71
C PRO A 395 -16.95 11.49 -32.07
N GLY A 396 -16.08 10.63 -31.53
CA GLY A 396 -14.64 10.77 -31.62
C GLY A 396 -13.90 9.89 -30.61
N HIS A 397 -12.60 9.76 -30.82
CA HIS A 397 -11.66 9.12 -29.89
C HIS A 397 -10.82 10.21 -29.25
N TYR A 398 -10.88 10.33 -27.92
CA TYR A 398 -10.23 11.38 -27.15
C TYR A 398 -9.23 10.76 -26.18
N SER A 399 -7.95 10.82 -26.51
CA SER A 399 -6.87 10.31 -25.67
C SER A 399 -6.40 11.42 -24.71
N VAL A 400 -6.43 11.15 -23.40
CA VAL A 400 -6.29 12.14 -22.32
C VAL A 400 -5.17 11.74 -21.36
N ASN A 401 -4.18 12.61 -21.18
CA ASN A 401 -2.98 12.36 -20.37
C ASN A 401 -3.18 12.69 -18.86
N GLY A 402 -4.37 12.50 -18.30
CA GLY A 402 -4.69 12.96 -16.94
C GLY A 402 -6.00 12.43 -16.38
N SER A 403 -6.29 12.81 -15.14
CA SER A 403 -7.51 12.44 -14.40
C SER A 403 -8.58 13.53 -14.48
N PHE A 404 -9.85 13.12 -14.50
CA PHE A 404 -10.99 14.03 -14.36
C PHE A 404 -11.37 14.17 -12.89
N SER A 405 -10.91 15.24 -12.24
CA SER A 405 -11.36 15.64 -10.90
C SER A 405 -12.62 16.51 -11.03
N ILE A 406 -13.77 16.01 -10.57
CA ILE A 406 -15.08 16.66 -10.68
C ILE A 406 -15.63 17.00 -9.27
N PRO A 407 -15.44 18.25 -8.80
CA PRO A 407 -15.88 18.71 -7.49
C PRO A 407 -17.22 19.46 -7.49
N ASP A 408 -17.70 19.88 -8.66
CA ASP A 408 -18.94 20.61 -8.84
C ASP A 408 -20.05 19.68 -9.40
N SER A 409 -21.31 20.03 -9.18
CA SER A 409 -22.46 19.28 -9.72
C SER A 409 -22.62 19.56 -11.22
N ILE A 410 -22.17 18.64 -12.08
CA ILE A 410 -22.16 18.80 -13.56
C ILE A 410 -22.71 17.56 -14.28
N GLU A 411 -23.09 17.73 -15.55
CA GLU A 411 -23.55 16.63 -16.41
C GLU A 411 -22.60 16.42 -17.59
N LEU A 412 -22.13 15.18 -17.80
CA LEU A 412 -21.32 14.75 -18.95
C LEU A 412 -22.16 13.83 -19.85
N GLU A 413 -22.42 14.23 -21.10
CA GLU A 413 -23.18 13.44 -22.07
C GLU A 413 -22.40 13.18 -23.36
N GLY A 414 -22.32 11.92 -23.77
CA GLY A 414 -21.91 11.52 -25.12
C GLY A 414 -23.04 11.75 -26.13
N PHE A 415 -22.78 12.52 -27.18
CA PHE A 415 -23.71 12.75 -28.27
C PHE A 415 -23.51 11.71 -29.39
N GLY A 416 -24.12 10.54 -29.26
CA GLY A 416 -24.02 9.46 -30.25
C GLY A 416 -24.33 8.09 -29.66
N LEU A 417 -23.79 7.04 -30.27
CA LEU A 417 -23.72 5.73 -29.64
C LEU A 417 -22.53 5.67 -28.67
N THR A 418 -22.64 4.91 -27.58
CA THR A 418 -21.61 4.82 -26.53
C THR A 418 -20.24 4.37 -27.08
N ASP A 419 -20.20 3.45 -28.04
CA ASP A 419 -18.96 3.02 -28.72
C ASP A 419 -18.37 4.05 -29.71
N GLU A 420 -19.12 5.12 -30.06
CA GLU A 420 -18.65 6.20 -30.93
C GLU A 420 -18.04 7.38 -30.14
N VAL A 421 -18.26 7.46 -28.83
CA VAL A 421 -17.75 8.53 -27.96
C VAL A 421 -16.79 7.93 -26.92
N VAL A 422 -15.53 7.74 -27.35
CA VAL A 422 -14.51 7.01 -26.59
C VAL A 422 -13.52 7.98 -25.96
N ILE A 423 -13.30 7.86 -24.66
CA ILE A 423 -12.29 8.60 -23.91
C ILE A 423 -11.29 7.61 -23.32
N GLU A 424 -10.02 7.74 -23.72
CA GLU A 424 -8.92 6.84 -23.38
C GLU A 424 -7.98 7.55 -22.40
N LYS A 425 -7.66 6.94 -21.25
CA LYS A 425 -6.59 7.42 -20.37
C LYS A 425 -5.24 6.97 -20.92
N LEU A 426 -4.37 7.94 -21.21
CA LEU A 426 -2.95 7.70 -21.46
C LEU A 426 -2.15 8.01 -20.19
N GLY A 427 -1.28 7.08 -19.79
CA GLY A 427 -0.33 7.26 -18.70
C GLY A 427 -0.74 6.63 -17.36
N LYS A 428 0.29 6.27 -16.59
CA LYS A 428 0.25 5.50 -15.34
C LYS A 428 -0.28 6.31 -14.14
N GLY A 429 -0.20 5.73 -12.94
CA GLY A 429 -0.48 6.38 -11.65
C GLY A 429 -1.97 6.45 -11.30
N ASP A 430 -2.65 7.50 -11.75
CA ASP A 430 -3.86 7.98 -11.06
C ASP A 430 -5.20 7.42 -11.59
N ILE A 431 -6.25 7.52 -10.76
CA ILE A 431 -7.69 7.34 -11.07
C ILE A 431 -8.04 8.06 -12.38
N PHE A 432 -8.91 7.47 -13.21
CA PHE A 432 -9.39 8.16 -14.41
C PHE A 432 -10.50 9.16 -14.12
N LEU A 433 -11.52 8.77 -13.35
CA LEU A 433 -12.65 9.63 -12.93
C LEU A 433 -12.71 9.74 -11.40
N ASP A 434 -12.48 10.93 -10.84
CA ASP A 434 -12.55 11.19 -9.40
C ASP A 434 -13.68 12.16 -9.08
N LEU A 435 -14.75 11.65 -8.47
CA LEU A 435 -16.00 12.39 -8.28
C LEU A 435 -16.21 12.76 -6.81
N THR A 436 -16.32 14.06 -6.57
CA THR A 436 -16.61 14.68 -5.26
C THR A 436 -17.82 15.63 -5.30
N GLY A 437 -18.32 15.98 -6.49
CA GLY A 437 -19.50 16.84 -6.69
C GLY A 437 -20.80 16.27 -6.10
N ALA A 438 -21.66 17.17 -5.62
CA ALA A 438 -22.84 16.78 -4.84
C ALA A 438 -23.86 15.97 -5.66
N ASN A 439 -24.05 16.29 -6.94
CA ASN A 439 -24.81 15.47 -7.89
C ASN A 439 -24.17 15.54 -9.29
N VAL A 440 -23.45 14.50 -9.69
CA VAL A 440 -22.78 14.36 -10.99
C VAL A 440 -23.55 13.36 -11.86
N LYS A 441 -23.81 13.72 -13.12
CA LYS A 441 -24.37 12.80 -14.13
C LYS A 441 -23.34 12.49 -15.21
N ILE A 442 -23.25 11.22 -15.62
CA ILE A 442 -22.43 10.75 -16.75
C ILE A 442 -23.29 9.81 -17.62
N SER A 443 -23.41 10.07 -18.91
CA SER A 443 -24.23 9.22 -19.79
C SER A 443 -23.72 9.09 -21.22
N ASN A 444 -23.95 7.93 -21.85
CA ASN A 444 -23.58 7.61 -23.24
C ASN A 444 -22.07 7.71 -23.56
N LEU A 445 -21.18 7.48 -22.59
CA LEU A 445 -19.73 7.57 -22.76
C LEU A 445 -19.02 6.22 -22.58
N LYS A 446 -17.99 5.97 -23.38
CA LYS A 446 -17.08 4.83 -23.22
C LYS A 446 -15.74 5.30 -22.67
N PHE A 447 -15.37 4.79 -21.50
CA PHE A 447 -14.08 5.05 -20.87
C PHE A 447 -13.17 3.83 -21.04
N VAL A 448 -11.94 4.06 -21.47
CA VAL A 448 -10.90 3.03 -21.65
C VAL A 448 -9.68 3.42 -20.80
N GLN A 449 -9.17 2.47 -20.02
CA GLN A 449 -8.05 2.68 -19.11
C GLN A 449 -6.94 1.66 -19.39
N HIS A 450 -5.71 2.14 -19.52
CA HIS A 450 -4.51 1.32 -19.78
C HIS A 450 -3.38 1.68 -18.80
N ASP A 451 -2.60 0.68 -18.37
CA ASP A 451 -1.42 0.80 -17.48
C ASP A 451 -1.67 1.61 -16.17
N ALA A 452 -2.92 1.61 -15.69
CA ALA A 452 -3.28 2.31 -14.46
C ALA A 452 -2.91 1.52 -13.19
N VAL A 453 -2.92 2.22 -12.05
CA VAL A 453 -2.64 1.64 -10.72
C VAL A 453 -3.89 1.72 -9.84
N GLU A 454 -4.54 2.89 -9.79
CA GLU A 454 -5.90 3.02 -9.26
C GLU A 454 -6.98 2.65 -10.31
N GLY A 455 -8.24 2.50 -9.87
CA GLY A 455 -9.36 2.08 -10.73
C GLY A 455 -9.93 3.16 -11.68
N ILE A 456 -10.90 2.78 -12.51
CA ILE A 456 -11.43 3.69 -13.56
C ILE A 456 -12.28 4.83 -12.98
N LEU A 457 -13.02 4.58 -11.89
CA LEU A 457 -13.93 5.55 -11.29
C LEU A 457 -13.90 5.42 -9.77
N CYS A 458 -13.70 6.53 -9.07
CA CYS A 458 -13.86 6.64 -7.63
C CYS A 458 -14.93 7.69 -7.30
N VAL A 459 -16.04 7.27 -6.69
CA VAL A 459 -17.01 8.20 -6.08
C VAL A 459 -16.61 8.40 -4.63
N ARG A 460 -16.05 9.55 -4.29
CA ARG A 460 -15.59 9.88 -2.93
C ARG A 460 -16.70 10.46 -2.06
N GLN A 461 -17.54 11.32 -2.63
CA GLN A 461 -18.63 12.01 -1.93
C GLN A 461 -19.75 12.37 -2.92
N GLY A 462 -20.94 12.67 -2.39
CA GLY A 462 -22.08 13.10 -3.19
C GLY A 462 -22.76 11.96 -3.93
N LYS A 463 -23.52 12.29 -4.96
CA LYS A 463 -24.29 11.35 -5.76
C LYS A 463 -23.80 11.29 -7.20
N THR A 464 -23.50 10.10 -7.68
CA THR A 464 -23.15 9.84 -9.08
C THR A 464 -24.26 9.05 -9.77
N VAL A 465 -24.69 9.52 -10.94
CA VAL A 465 -25.66 8.87 -11.82
C VAL A 465 -24.97 8.50 -13.13
N MET A 466 -24.85 7.21 -13.43
CA MET A 466 -24.31 6.69 -14.68
C MET A 466 -25.41 6.02 -15.51
N GLU A 467 -25.56 6.41 -16.77
CA GLU A 467 -26.57 5.83 -17.68
C GLU A 467 -25.98 5.46 -19.05
N ASN A 468 -26.11 4.20 -19.47
CA ASN A 468 -25.68 3.73 -20.79
C ASN A 468 -24.17 3.99 -21.09
N CYS A 469 -23.31 3.83 -20.08
CA CYS A 469 -21.85 3.99 -20.18
C CYS A 469 -21.13 2.64 -20.29
N VAL A 470 -19.99 2.62 -20.99
CA VAL A 470 -19.11 1.44 -21.09
C VAL A 470 -17.79 1.73 -20.36
N LEU A 471 -17.34 0.79 -19.53
CA LEU A 471 -16.15 0.91 -18.69
C LEU A 471 -15.19 -0.26 -18.98
N GLN A 472 -14.18 0.01 -19.80
CA GLN A 472 -13.07 -0.90 -20.05
C GLN A 472 -11.93 -0.60 -19.08
N CYS A 473 -11.89 -1.36 -18.00
CA CYS A 473 -10.99 -1.20 -16.85
C CYS A 473 -9.81 -2.17 -16.98
N GLU A 474 -8.68 -1.84 -16.34
CA GLU A 474 -7.54 -2.77 -16.24
C GLU A 474 -7.23 -3.20 -14.79
N THR A 475 -7.37 -2.31 -13.80
CA THR A 475 -7.17 -2.60 -12.37
C THR A 475 -8.49 -2.92 -11.70
N THR A 476 -9.00 -2.04 -10.82
CA THR A 476 -10.37 -2.08 -10.28
C THR A 476 -11.28 -1.26 -11.20
N GLY A 477 -12.56 -1.64 -11.30
CA GLY A 477 -13.56 -0.84 -11.99
C GLY A 477 -14.02 0.37 -11.17
N VAL A 478 -15.24 0.31 -10.65
CA VAL A 478 -15.87 1.42 -9.93
C VAL A 478 -15.75 1.25 -8.42
N THR A 479 -15.24 2.26 -7.72
CA THR A 479 -15.13 2.28 -6.25
C THR A 479 -16.08 3.31 -5.65
N VAL A 480 -16.96 2.88 -4.75
CA VAL A 480 -17.87 3.74 -3.97
C VAL A 480 -17.37 3.85 -2.54
N ARG A 481 -17.00 5.06 -2.11
CA ARG A 481 -16.51 5.33 -0.75
C ARG A 481 -17.65 5.54 0.24
N THR A 482 -17.32 5.53 1.53
CA THR A 482 -18.23 5.77 2.64
C THR A 482 -18.99 7.09 2.47
N SER A 483 -20.30 7.07 2.73
CA SER A 483 -21.22 8.21 2.58
C SER A 483 -21.42 8.74 1.15
N ALA A 484 -20.95 8.04 0.12
CA ALA A 484 -21.28 8.33 -1.28
C ALA A 484 -22.50 7.54 -1.78
N GLU A 485 -23.22 8.11 -2.75
CA GLU A 485 -24.29 7.43 -3.50
C GLU A 485 -23.86 7.17 -4.96
N LEU A 486 -24.05 5.93 -5.44
CA LEU A 486 -23.89 5.56 -6.84
C LEU A 486 -25.17 4.93 -7.40
N PHE A 487 -25.58 5.38 -8.58
CA PHE A 487 -26.63 4.76 -9.39
C PHE A 487 -26.07 4.44 -10.78
N MET A 488 -25.93 3.15 -11.12
CA MET A 488 -25.53 2.68 -12.46
C MET A 488 -26.71 2.01 -13.15
N ASN A 489 -27.04 2.49 -14.36
CA ASN A 489 -28.20 2.07 -15.14
C ASN A 489 -27.77 1.70 -16.56
N ILE A 490 -28.00 0.45 -16.97
CA ILE A 490 -27.68 -0.08 -18.32
C ILE A 490 -26.20 0.19 -18.72
N CYS A 491 -25.28 0.16 -17.76
CA CYS A 491 -23.84 0.29 -18.02
C CYS A 491 -23.19 -1.09 -18.20
N ASP A 492 -22.05 -1.16 -18.89
CA ASP A 492 -21.28 -2.39 -19.10
C ASP A 492 -19.83 -2.22 -18.61
N LEU A 493 -19.33 -3.14 -17.80
CA LEU A 493 -18.06 -3.03 -17.10
C LEU A 493 -17.24 -4.31 -17.25
N TYR A 494 -16.01 -4.19 -17.76
CA TYR A 494 -15.14 -5.33 -18.03
C TYR A 494 -13.64 -5.08 -17.98
N GLY A 495 -12.87 -6.17 -17.88
CA GLY A 495 -11.40 -6.19 -17.97
C GLY A 495 -10.65 -6.04 -16.65
N ALA A 496 -11.35 -5.69 -15.56
CA ALA A 496 -10.75 -5.41 -14.26
C ALA A 496 -9.98 -6.62 -13.67
N LYS A 497 -8.65 -6.53 -13.56
CA LYS A 497 -7.79 -7.49 -12.83
C LYS A 497 -8.05 -7.49 -11.32
N GLY A 498 -8.76 -6.48 -10.81
CA GLY A 498 -9.28 -6.37 -9.45
C GLY A 498 -10.78 -6.68 -9.39
N ALA A 499 -11.50 -5.95 -8.53
CA ALA A 499 -12.96 -6.06 -8.48
C ALA A 499 -13.61 -5.21 -9.59
N GLY A 500 -14.73 -5.67 -10.14
CA GLY A 500 -15.54 -4.87 -11.07
C GLY A 500 -16.18 -3.66 -10.38
N VAL A 501 -16.80 -3.86 -9.22
CA VAL A 501 -17.32 -2.77 -8.37
C VAL A 501 -16.91 -2.99 -6.91
N GLU A 502 -16.25 -2.01 -6.28
CA GLU A 502 -15.93 -2.00 -4.85
C GLU A 502 -16.89 -1.10 -4.06
N ILE A 503 -17.48 -1.62 -2.98
CA ILE A 503 -18.48 -0.94 -2.16
C ILE A 503 -17.97 -0.89 -0.71
N TYR A 504 -17.72 0.32 -0.19
CA TYR A 504 -17.28 0.56 1.20
C TYR A 504 -18.47 0.72 2.18
N PRO A 505 -18.28 0.54 3.50
CA PRO A 505 -19.32 0.76 4.51
C PRO A 505 -19.93 2.16 4.43
N GLY A 506 -21.19 2.30 4.80
CA GLY A 506 -21.94 3.56 4.82
C GLY A 506 -22.24 4.19 3.45
N SER A 507 -21.90 3.52 2.34
CA SER A 507 -22.27 3.94 0.99
C SER A 507 -23.70 3.50 0.61
N THR A 508 -24.27 4.08 -0.44
CA THR A 508 -25.49 3.58 -1.09
C THR A 508 -25.20 3.29 -2.57
N CYS A 509 -25.43 2.06 -3.02
CA CYS A 509 -25.14 1.62 -4.38
C CYS A 509 -26.38 0.99 -5.02
N SER A 510 -26.78 1.47 -6.19
CA SER A 510 -27.93 1.00 -6.96
C SER A 510 -27.50 0.60 -8.36
N LEU A 511 -27.54 -0.71 -8.64
CA LEU A 511 -27.15 -1.30 -9.91
C LEU A 511 -28.40 -1.83 -10.63
N VAL A 512 -28.77 -1.23 -11.76
CA VAL A 512 -29.94 -1.59 -12.56
C VAL A 512 -29.53 -1.97 -13.99
N GLY A 513 -29.76 -3.22 -14.39
CA GLY A 513 -29.61 -3.69 -15.77
C GLY A 513 -28.17 -3.71 -16.32
N ASN A 514 -27.15 -3.67 -15.46
CA ASN A 514 -25.76 -3.55 -15.88
C ASN A 514 -25.14 -4.91 -16.27
N GLY A 515 -24.15 -4.87 -17.17
CA GLY A 515 -23.18 -5.94 -17.39
C GLY A 515 -21.96 -5.76 -16.49
N ILE A 516 -21.52 -6.82 -15.81
CA ILE A 516 -20.24 -6.84 -15.06
C ILE A 516 -19.56 -8.18 -15.35
N HIS A 517 -18.55 -8.16 -16.22
CA HIS A 517 -18.00 -9.40 -16.76
C HIS A 517 -16.50 -9.38 -17.10
N HIS A 518 -15.86 -10.55 -17.03
CA HIS A 518 -14.41 -10.70 -17.24
C HIS A 518 -13.59 -9.83 -16.26
N CYS A 519 -14.03 -9.77 -15.00
CA CYS A 519 -13.29 -9.22 -13.88
C CYS A 519 -12.72 -10.35 -12.99
N LYS A 520 -11.72 -10.08 -12.16
CA LYS A 520 -11.20 -11.08 -11.20
C LYS A 520 -12.25 -11.41 -10.12
N GLU A 521 -12.91 -10.41 -9.57
CA GLU A 521 -14.11 -10.57 -8.72
C GLU A 521 -15.20 -9.62 -9.25
N GLY A 522 -16.48 -10.02 -9.26
CA GLY A 522 -17.55 -9.22 -9.87
C GLY A 522 -17.87 -7.95 -9.08
N ILE A 523 -18.44 -8.10 -7.89
CA ILE A 523 -18.72 -7.03 -6.93
C ILE A 523 -18.07 -7.39 -5.59
N LEU A 524 -17.23 -6.50 -5.07
CA LEU A 524 -16.55 -6.62 -3.78
C LEU A 524 -17.17 -5.66 -2.76
N ILE A 525 -17.77 -6.22 -1.71
CA ILE A 525 -18.37 -5.45 -0.62
C ILE A 525 -17.44 -5.54 0.59
N LYS A 526 -17.02 -4.41 1.16
CA LYS A 526 -16.15 -4.34 2.34
C LYS A 526 -16.99 -3.99 3.56
N ASP A 527 -16.92 -4.80 4.61
CA ASP A 527 -17.72 -4.67 5.83
C ASP A 527 -16.80 -4.43 7.05
N PHE A 528 -16.20 -3.25 7.08
CA PHE A 528 -15.32 -2.80 8.18
C PHE A 528 -16.17 -2.38 9.40
N THR A 529 -16.69 -3.36 10.16
CA THR A 529 -17.63 -3.14 11.27
C THR A 529 -16.97 -2.68 12.57
N ASP A 530 -16.29 -1.53 12.53
CA ASP A 530 -16.07 -0.70 13.71
C ASP A 530 -17.38 0.02 14.11
N GLU A 531 -17.53 0.35 15.40
CA GLU A 531 -18.78 0.86 15.99
C GLU A 531 -19.28 2.22 15.45
N PHE A 532 -18.55 2.83 14.52
CA PHE A 532 -18.84 4.13 13.92
C PHE A 532 -19.39 4.08 12.49
N TYR A 533 -19.36 2.92 11.81
CA TYR A 533 -19.79 2.79 10.42
C TYR A 533 -21.15 2.09 10.28
N THR A 534 -22.00 2.63 9.40
CA THR A 534 -23.27 2.01 9.02
C THR A 534 -23.05 0.95 7.93
N MET A 535 -23.90 -0.08 7.87
CA MET A 535 -23.86 -1.03 6.74
C MET A 535 -24.16 -0.31 5.41
N PRO A 536 -23.50 -0.71 4.30
CA PRO A 536 -23.79 -0.15 2.99
C PRO A 536 -25.18 -0.58 2.51
N LYS A 537 -25.84 0.26 1.72
CA LYS A 537 -27.19 0.02 1.19
C LYS A 537 -27.13 -0.34 -0.28
N ILE A 538 -27.37 -1.60 -0.60
CA ILE A 538 -27.17 -2.14 -1.95
C ILE A 538 -28.52 -2.52 -2.58
N THR A 539 -28.76 -2.03 -3.78
CA THR A 539 -29.89 -2.41 -4.66
C THR A 539 -29.35 -3.01 -5.94
N MET A 540 -29.83 -4.19 -6.32
CA MET A 540 -29.42 -4.90 -7.54
C MET A 540 -30.66 -5.39 -8.30
N MET A 541 -30.94 -4.83 -9.47
CA MET A 541 -32.05 -5.23 -10.32
C MET A 541 -31.59 -5.59 -11.74
N ASN A 542 -31.95 -6.78 -12.22
CA ASN A 542 -31.76 -7.24 -13.61
C ASN A 542 -30.31 -7.20 -14.16
N ASN A 543 -29.28 -7.11 -13.32
CA ASN A 543 -27.88 -7.12 -13.76
C ASN A 543 -27.44 -8.50 -14.27
N VAL A 544 -26.43 -8.55 -15.14
CA VAL A 544 -25.84 -9.80 -15.67
C VAL A 544 -24.37 -9.85 -15.29
N ILE A 545 -24.03 -10.73 -14.34
CA ILE A 545 -22.70 -10.77 -13.72
C ILE A 545 -22.05 -12.11 -14.08
N HIS A 546 -21.10 -12.10 -15.02
CA HIS A 546 -20.66 -13.33 -15.68
C HIS A 546 -19.19 -13.40 -16.11
N ASN A 547 -18.69 -14.61 -16.38
CA ASN A 547 -17.31 -14.88 -16.81
C ASN A 547 -16.21 -14.28 -15.88
N ASN A 548 -16.51 -14.04 -14.60
CA ASN A 548 -15.54 -13.52 -13.64
C ASN A 548 -14.68 -14.67 -13.07
N GLU A 549 -13.41 -14.45 -12.76
CA GLU A 549 -12.51 -15.52 -12.29
C GLU A 549 -12.92 -16.06 -10.91
N GLY A 550 -13.39 -15.17 -10.05
CA GLY A 550 -13.83 -15.42 -8.69
C GLY A 550 -15.35 -15.56 -8.55
N TYR A 551 -15.91 -14.84 -7.58
CA TYR A 551 -17.35 -14.80 -7.32
C TYR A 551 -18.05 -13.68 -8.10
N GLY A 552 -19.36 -13.82 -8.29
CA GLY A 552 -20.20 -12.74 -8.80
C GLY A 552 -20.35 -11.58 -7.81
N VAL A 553 -20.57 -11.90 -6.53
CA VAL A 553 -20.49 -10.98 -5.40
C VAL A 553 -19.66 -11.63 -4.29
N ILE A 554 -18.74 -10.88 -3.70
CA ILE A 554 -17.90 -11.30 -2.59
C ILE A 554 -17.95 -10.28 -1.46
N LEU A 555 -18.25 -10.74 -0.25
CA LEU A 555 -18.27 -9.95 0.98
C LEU A 555 -16.97 -10.14 1.77
N VAL A 556 -16.34 -9.07 2.21
CA VAL A 556 -15.14 -9.08 3.05
C VAL A 556 -15.54 -8.67 4.47
N LYS A 557 -15.32 -9.56 5.44
CA LYS A 557 -15.59 -9.35 6.86
C LYS A 557 -14.34 -9.63 7.72
N PRO A 558 -14.15 -8.95 8.85
CA PRO A 558 -13.16 -9.36 9.84
C PRO A 558 -13.52 -10.74 10.41
N ALA A 559 -12.52 -11.52 10.81
CA ALA A 559 -12.66 -12.80 11.49
C ALA A 559 -13.11 -12.63 12.96
N ASP A 560 -14.35 -12.14 13.15
CA ASP A 560 -14.93 -11.79 14.45
C ASP A 560 -14.94 -13.00 15.40
N LEU A 561 -14.07 -12.98 16.41
CA LEU A 561 -14.11 -13.90 17.55
C LEU A 561 -15.50 -13.83 18.18
N PRO A 562 -16.12 -14.97 18.56
CA PRO A 562 -17.56 -15.02 18.78
C PRO A 562 -18.00 -14.14 19.95
N ARG A 563 -18.51 -12.95 19.62
CA ARG A 563 -19.15 -12.02 20.57
C ARG A 563 -20.19 -12.80 21.38
N MET A 564 -19.95 -12.95 22.68
CA MET A 564 -20.93 -13.56 23.58
C MET A 564 -22.22 -12.73 23.51
N LYS A 565 -23.27 -13.30 22.92
CA LYS A 565 -24.62 -12.75 23.05
C LYS A 565 -24.95 -12.71 24.54
N LYS A 566 -25.05 -11.52 25.11
CA LYS A 566 -25.72 -11.32 26.40
C LYS A 566 -27.17 -11.75 26.22
N THR A 567 -27.48 -12.98 26.61
CA THR A 567 -28.86 -13.37 26.91
C THR A 567 -29.38 -12.43 27.97
N THR A 568 -30.39 -11.63 27.62
CA THR A 568 -31.13 -10.82 28.58
C THR A 568 -31.71 -11.73 29.66
N GLU A 569 -31.66 -11.26 30.90
CA GLU A 569 -32.08 -12.02 32.08
C GLU A 569 -33.60 -12.18 32.11
N GLU A 570 -34.09 -13.39 31.88
CA GLU A 570 -35.40 -13.89 32.32
C GLU A 570 -35.33 -15.43 32.42
N ASP A 571 -36.19 -16.02 33.26
CA ASP A 571 -36.27 -17.48 33.54
C ASP A 571 -35.01 -18.20 34.06
N PHE A 572 -34.46 -17.70 35.17
CA PHE A 572 -33.84 -18.58 36.17
C PHE A 572 -34.83 -18.88 37.31
N GLN A 573 -35.48 -20.04 37.29
CA GLN A 573 -36.10 -20.59 38.50
C GLN A 573 -36.13 -22.13 38.53
N ASP A 574 -35.71 -22.63 39.70
CA ASP A 574 -35.89 -23.95 40.32
C ASP A 574 -35.15 -25.24 39.90
N GLU A 575 -34.54 -25.78 40.97
CA GLU A 575 -34.27 -27.19 41.35
C GLU A 575 -33.24 -28.04 40.60
N SER A 576 -32.02 -27.95 41.12
CA SER A 576 -31.09 -29.08 41.22
C SER A 576 -31.53 -30.10 42.28
N LYS A 577 -31.52 -31.41 41.95
CA LYS A 577 -31.11 -32.51 42.87
C LYS A 577 -30.91 -33.88 42.20
N GLU A 578 -29.73 -34.41 42.48
CA GLU A 578 -29.30 -35.80 42.74
C GLU A 578 -30.18 -37.05 42.44
N ASN A 579 -29.46 -38.12 42.07
CA ASN A 579 -29.68 -39.55 42.40
C ASN A 579 -30.90 -40.31 41.83
N GLY A 580 -30.69 -40.94 40.67
CA GLY A 580 -30.22 -42.33 40.66
C GLY A 580 -31.16 -43.50 41.04
N GLY A 581 -31.71 -44.17 40.02
CA GLY A 581 -31.61 -45.64 39.92
C GLY A 581 -32.87 -46.52 40.00
N GLN A 582 -32.72 -47.72 39.43
CA GLN A 582 -33.60 -48.90 39.45
C GLN A 582 -34.82 -48.95 38.49
N LYS A 583 -35.31 -50.19 38.26
CA LYS A 583 -36.23 -50.64 37.21
C LYS A 583 -37.43 -51.39 37.81
N LYS A 584 -38.53 -51.51 37.04
CA LYS A 584 -39.48 -52.65 36.84
C LYS A 584 -40.93 -52.13 36.70
N GLU A 585 -41.63 -52.45 35.60
CA GLU A 585 -42.59 -53.59 35.39
C GLU A 585 -43.90 -53.46 36.22
N ALA A 586 -45.11 -53.76 35.72
CA ALA A 586 -45.61 -54.03 34.36
C ALA A 586 -47.18 -54.04 34.36
N ASP A 587 -47.81 -54.31 33.19
CA ASP A 587 -49.15 -54.94 33.00
C ASP A 587 -50.43 -54.16 33.48
N GLU A 588 -51.66 -54.35 32.96
CA GLU A 588 -52.22 -55.12 31.82
C GLU A 588 -53.62 -54.58 31.36
N GLU A 589 -54.26 -55.30 30.41
CA GLU A 589 -55.70 -55.34 30.00
C GLU A 589 -56.15 -54.71 28.65
N GLU A 590 -57.26 -55.26 28.10
CA GLU A 590 -57.49 -55.49 26.66
C GLU A 590 -58.87 -55.03 26.11
N VAL A 591 -58.88 -54.45 24.87
CA VAL A 591 -59.82 -54.75 23.73
C VAL A 591 -61.34 -54.36 24.01
N PRO A 592 -62.37 -54.30 23.10
CA PRO A 592 -62.61 -54.83 21.74
C PRO A 592 -63.06 -53.79 20.65
N PRO A 593 -63.47 -54.19 19.42
CA PRO A 593 -63.30 -53.38 18.18
C PRO A 593 -64.60 -53.05 17.38
N ALA A 594 -64.44 -52.52 16.15
CA ALA A 594 -65.47 -52.44 15.09
C ALA A 594 -64.89 -52.50 13.65
N GLU A 595 -65.72 -52.87 12.68
CA GLU A 595 -65.43 -53.19 11.26
C GLU A 595 -65.62 -51.97 10.30
N GLY A 596 -65.21 -51.93 9.02
CA GLY A 596 -64.46 -52.88 8.16
C GLY A 596 -64.63 -52.61 6.64
N CYS A 597 -64.06 -53.47 5.77
CA CYS A 597 -64.29 -53.63 4.31
C CYS A 597 -63.80 -52.50 3.35
N VAL A 598 -63.52 -52.63 2.02
CA VAL A 598 -63.30 -53.68 0.96
C VAL A 598 -62.95 -52.86 -0.32
N GLU A 599 -62.10 -53.16 -1.33
CA GLU A 599 -61.12 -54.20 -1.77
C GLU A 599 -60.14 -53.49 -2.78
N GLY A 600 -59.12 -54.09 -3.45
CA GLY A 600 -58.56 -55.46 -3.50
C GLY A 600 -57.57 -55.64 -4.68
N ASN A 601 -56.76 -56.71 -4.66
CA ASN A 601 -55.81 -57.20 -5.71
C ASN A 601 -54.58 -56.31 -6.07
N ASN A 602 -53.39 -56.85 -6.38
CA ASN A 602 -52.92 -58.26 -6.46
C ASN A 602 -51.38 -58.36 -6.33
N GLN A 603 -50.86 -59.43 -5.69
CA GLN A 603 -49.59 -60.18 -5.94
C GLN A 603 -48.27 -59.40 -6.26
N PHE A 604 -47.07 -59.68 -5.72
CA PHE A 604 -46.46 -60.79 -4.95
C PHE A 604 -45.05 -60.30 -4.47
N ARG A 605 -44.23 -60.93 -3.60
CA ARG A 605 -44.22 -62.17 -2.79
C ARG A 605 -43.16 -62.05 -1.67
N GLU A 606 -43.33 -62.79 -0.57
CA GLU A 606 -42.47 -62.85 0.65
C GLU A 606 -41.36 -63.97 0.61
N PRO A 607 -40.34 -64.01 1.51
CA PRO A 607 -40.52 -64.12 2.98
C PRO A 607 -39.56 -63.32 3.90
N HIS A 608 -39.89 -63.35 5.20
CA HIS A 608 -39.33 -62.58 6.32
C HIS A 608 -37.88 -62.89 6.75
N THR A 609 -37.25 -61.92 7.43
CA THR A 609 -36.73 -62.14 8.80
C THR A 609 -36.84 -60.83 9.62
N GLN A 610 -36.59 -60.89 10.93
CA GLN A 610 -36.96 -59.87 11.93
C GLN A 610 -35.92 -58.76 12.17
N GLU A 611 -36.39 -57.69 12.83
CA GLU A 611 -35.69 -56.83 13.81
C GLU A 611 -34.31 -56.23 13.46
N HIS A 612 -34.25 -54.89 13.33
CA HIS A 612 -33.22 -53.99 13.90
C HIS A 612 -33.40 -52.55 13.37
N THR A 613 -34.47 -51.84 13.81
CA THR A 613 -34.84 -50.51 13.27
C THR A 613 -34.87 -49.37 14.29
N GLU A 614 -34.21 -49.50 15.45
CA GLU A 614 -33.88 -48.34 16.31
C GLU A 614 -32.40 -47.92 16.18
N GLY A 615 -31.50 -48.84 15.84
CA GLY A 615 -30.07 -48.53 15.67
C GLY A 615 -29.78 -47.63 14.46
N ASN A 616 -30.51 -47.79 13.35
CA ASN A 616 -30.25 -47.04 12.12
C ASN A 616 -30.66 -45.56 12.22
N ASP A 617 -31.68 -45.22 13.02
CA ASP A 617 -32.08 -43.84 13.22
C ASP A 617 -31.09 -43.11 14.14
N VAL A 618 -30.51 -43.81 15.11
CA VAL A 618 -29.38 -43.28 15.90
C VAL A 618 -28.13 -43.10 15.01
N ILE A 619 -27.77 -44.11 14.20
CA ILE A 619 -26.59 -44.07 13.32
C ILE A 619 -26.73 -43.00 12.23
N THR A 620 -27.92 -42.78 11.65
CA THR A 620 -28.14 -41.72 10.66
C THR A 620 -28.10 -40.33 11.30
N ASN A 621 -28.70 -40.13 12.47
CA ASN A 621 -28.57 -38.88 13.22
C ASN A 621 -27.12 -38.63 13.66
N GLU A 622 -26.37 -39.67 14.04
CA GLU A 622 -24.94 -39.57 14.36
C GLU A 622 -24.08 -39.30 13.10
N LEU A 623 -24.42 -39.86 11.94
CA LEU A 623 -23.80 -39.51 10.66
C LEU A 623 -24.10 -38.06 10.24
N VAL A 624 -25.32 -37.56 10.44
CA VAL A 624 -25.67 -36.15 10.21
C VAL A 624 -24.93 -35.24 11.21
N ALA A 625 -24.84 -35.63 12.48
CA ALA A 625 -24.14 -34.87 13.51
C ALA A 625 -22.61 -34.88 13.31
N THR A 626 -22.02 -35.99 12.88
CA THR A 626 -20.57 -36.10 12.57
C THR A 626 -20.24 -35.43 11.25
N SER A 627 -21.11 -35.49 10.24
CA SER A 627 -21.01 -34.68 9.01
C SER A 627 -21.08 -33.19 9.34
N SER A 628 -22.03 -32.77 10.19
CA SER A 628 -22.15 -31.39 10.68
C SER A 628 -20.91 -30.94 11.45
N LYS A 629 -20.39 -31.76 12.38
CA LYS A 629 -19.13 -31.48 13.12
C LYS A 629 -17.92 -31.44 12.19
N LYS A 630 -17.84 -32.30 11.18
CA LYS A 630 -16.76 -32.31 10.17
C LYS A 630 -16.84 -31.06 9.28
N SER A 631 -18.04 -30.65 8.88
CA SER A 631 -18.30 -29.39 8.18
C SER A 631 -17.92 -28.18 9.04
N GLN A 632 -18.28 -28.16 10.33
CA GLN A 632 -17.88 -27.11 11.27
C GLN A 632 -16.37 -27.05 11.50
N LEU A 633 -15.68 -28.20 11.61
CA LEU A 633 -14.23 -28.28 11.68
C LEU A 633 -13.56 -27.80 10.40
N GLN A 634 -14.13 -28.13 9.23
CA GLN A 634 -13.63 -27.69 7.93
C GLN A 634 -13.88 -26.19 7.70
N LYS A 635 -15.02 -25.65 8.14
CA LYS A 635 -15.29 -24.20 8.20
C LYS A 635 -14.30 -23.49 9.12
N LYS A 636 -14.12 -23.98 10.37
CA LYS A 636 -13.10 -23.43 11.29
C LYS A 636 -11.71 -23.42 10.66
N LYS A 637 -11.27 -24.54 10.08
CA LYS A 637 -9.95 -24.64 9.45
C LYS A 637 -9.79 -23.80 8.17
N MET A 638 -10.88 -23.40 7.50
CA MET A 638 -10.82 -22.46 6.37
C MET A 638 -10.84 -21.00 6.81
N ILE A 639 -11.52 -20.66 7.93
CA ILE A 639 -11.42 -19.35 8.59
C ILE A 639 -9.99 -19.15 9.12
N GLU A 640 -9.43 -20.17 9.78
CA GLU A 640 -8.05 -20.25 10.30
C GLU A 640 -6.97 -20.24 9.20
N LEU A 641 -7.36 -20.19 7.92
CA LEU A 641 -6.49 -20.09 6.74
C LEU A 641 -6.87 -18.92 5.80
N GLY A 642 -7.80 -18.03 6.20
CA GLY A 642 -8.22 -16.88 5.38
C GLY A 642 -8.83 -17.26 4.02
N LEU A 643 -9.50 -18.41 3.90
CA LEU A 643 -10.01 -18.92 2.63
C LEU A 643 -11.45 -18.48 2.35
N THR A 644 -11.69 -17.95 1.14
CA THR A 644 -13.03 -17.57 0.67
C THR A 644 -13.99 -18.76 0.71
N MET A 645 -15.12 -18.61 1.39
CA MET A 645 -16.21 -19.58 1.39
C MET A 645 -17.31 -19.17 0.40
N ALA A 646 -17.93 -20.14 -0.27
CA ALA A 646 -19.22 -19.90 -0.94
C ALA A 646 -20.31 -19.67 0.13
N ASP A 647 -21.15 -18.67 -0.09
CA ASP A 647 -22.12 -18.18 0.90
C ASP A 647 -23.48 -17.87 0.25
N ASP A 648 -24.33 -18.89 0.13
CA ASP A 648 -25.68 -18.76 -0.43
C ASP A 648 -26.63 -17.94 0.48
N ASP A 649 -26.24 -17.65 1.73
CA ASP A 649 -27.02 -16.86 2.70
C ASP A 649 -26.62 -15.37 2.71
N LEU A 650 -25.66 -14.96 1.86
CA LEU A 650 -25.31 -13.54 1.65
C LEU A 650 -26.53 -12.69 1.25
N MET A 651 -27.53 -13.32 0.62
CA MET A 651 -28.80 -12.73 0.20
C MET A 651 -29.74 -12.31 1.36
N SER A 652 -29.50 -12.77 2.60
CA SER A 652 -30.36 -12.47 3.77
C SER A 652 -29.84 -11.32 4.65
N GLN A 653 -28.69 -10.74 4.33
CA GLN A 653 -28.02 -9.72 5.14
C GLN A 653 -28.62 -8.31 4.95
N GLU A 654 -28.76 -7.55 6.04
CA GLU A 654 -29.48 -6.26 6.11
C GLU A 654 -28.94 -5.16 5.16
N MET A 655 -27.76 -5.35 4.60
CA MET A 655 -27.13 -4.47 3.61
C MET A 655 -27.87 -4.43 2.26
N PHE A 656 -28.65 -5.45 1.91
CA PHE A 656 -29.36 -5.52 0.64
C PHE A 656 -30.80 -4.97 0.73
N VAL A 657 -30.99 -3.75 0.22
CA VAL A 657 -32.29 -3.06 0.17
C VAL A 657 -33.23 -3.72 -0.85
N SER A 658 -32.69 -4.20 -1.98
CA SER A 658 -33.44 -5.03 -2.92
C SER A 658 -32.54 -5.86 -3.85
N ILE A 659 -32.91 -7.10 -4.13
CA ILE A 659 -32.25 -7.97 -5.11
C ILE A 659 -33.33 -8.65 -5.97
N ASN A 660 -33.38 -8.39 -7.28
CA ASN A 660 -34.36 -9.00 -8.18
C ASN A 660 -33.82 -9.21 -9.60
N GLY A 661 -34.17 -10.32 -10.26
CA GLY A 661 -33.89 -10.57 -11.68
C GLY A 661 -32.41 -10.64 -12.10
N ASN A 662 -31.46 -10.60 -11.17
CA ASN A 662 -30.02 -10.65 -11.49
C ASN A 662 -29.60 -12.05 -11.96
N HIS A 663 -28.69 -12.10 -12.94
CA HIS A 663 -28.26 -13.32 -13.61
C HIS A 663 -26.76 -13.56 -13.41
N PHE A 664 -26.41 -14.55 -12.58
CA PHE A 664 -25.04 -15.01 -12.38
C PHE A 664 -24.72 -16.20 -13.29
N LYS A 665 -23.64 -16.12 -14.08
CA LYS A 665 -23.30 -17.16 -15.09
C LYS A 665 -21.78 -17.32 -15.22
N ARG A 666 -21.26 -18.56 -15.21
CA ARG A 666 -19.84 -18.85 -15.52
C ARG A 666 -18.80 -18.07 -14.68
N ASN A 667 -19.14 -17.67 -13.46
CA ASN A 667 -18.15 -17.14 -12.51
C ASN A 667 -17.39 -18.32 -11.87
N GLY A 668 -16.07 -18.23 -11.75
CA GLY A 668 -15.19 -19.38 -11.49
C GLY A 668 -15.32 -19.99 -10.09
N LYS A 669 -15.56 -19.17 -9.06
CA LYS A 669 -15.76 -19.64 -7.67
C LYS A 669 -17.24 -19.74 -7.25
N GLY A 670 -18.14 -19.02 -7.91
CA GLY A 670 -19.59 -19.11 -7.67
C GLY A 670 -20.36 -17.81 -7.87
N SER A 671 -21.63 -17.79 -7.47
CA SER A 671 -22.45 -16.56 -7.48
C SER A 671 -22.10 -15.64 -6.31
N PHE A 672 -22.00 -16.21 -5.10
CA PHE A 672 -21.83 -15.49 -3.83
C PHE A 672 -20.73 -16.12 -2.98
N GLY A 673 -19.95 -15.30 -2.30
CA GLY A 673 -18.95 -15.77 -1.34
C GLY A 673 -18.66 -14.76 -0.24
N THR A 674 -18.12 -15.26 0.87
CA THR A 674 -17.66 -14.46 2.01
C THR A 674 -16.20 -14.79 2.31
N PHE A 675 -15.39 -13.75 2.45
CA PHE A 675 -13.98 -13.77 2.81
C PHE A 675 -13.82 -13.24 4.23
N PHE A 676 -13.02 -13.95 5.03
CA PHE A 676 -12.64 -13.55 6.38
C PHE A 676 -11.15 -13.21 6.41
N TYR A 677 -10.81 -12.10 7.07
CA TYR A 677 -9.44 -11.61 7.26
C TYR A 677 -9.15 -11.30 8.74
#